data_AF-A0A351I2P8-F1
#
_entry.id   AF-A0A351I2P8-F1
#
_cell.length_a   1.000
_cell.length_b   1.000
_cell.length_c   1.000
_cell.angle_alpha   90.00
_cell.angle_beta   90.00
_cell.angle_gamma   90.00
#
_symmetry.space_group_name_H-M   'P 1'
#
loop_
_entity.id
_entity.type
_entity.pdbx_description
1 polymer ?
#
loop_
_entity_poly.entity_id
_entity_poly.type
_entity_poly.pdbx_seq_one_letter_code
_entity_poly.pdbx_strand_id
1 'polypeptide(L)'
;MFTLLAVWVGIVAAAGESLSAAADIRHDMAVSLSVQTGSLELSDRVTLSELAPSTAALRAYLHAGLKLSMSSSGSLDVRVSPVREGHPRFSAEVPLQEIEIRPKGEESWPAEALLTFKASGKLSHPLRAGGEDYARGFQETPGLISPEGAYLSGASFFYPRFFMGPEFFRMEVRLPAGWKSVSQGRRTREEAQGGGVVSVWDSPEPMDEIYLIAAPFSEYRKSVGKIEAYAMLRNADPALAQKYLDATGGYLDLYGRLLGDYVYPKFALVENFWETGYGMPSFTLLGPKVLRLPFILHTSYPHEILHNWWGNGVFVDYERGNWCEGLTAYLADHLLKEEKGLGEQYRRDALEGYLNYVHSGSDFPLDRFKERHSSATQAVGYGKSLMVFHMLRRSMGDEAFLRALRAFYQGHRFRAAGFDDLRPYFEKASGKDLGGFFRQWVHRAGAPEIELSEARVERTRQGRRLRLEVAQLQEGDAFQLDVPVAISFEGEGGVGETRLLSVPMSEKRQTLLIDVSSPPAAVRLDPRYDLFRKLDRAETPPTIGQTLGAEKSVIVIAEKEPEPLQAAYRSLAEAWRAEKPGVVSVRTDAEAEGPLPKGRGVWLLGRSNRFRDAVLKGGGGLPVDFSEGGVSLEGRHFPWEGHGFVVSARRPEDAAFSATWVAAAQAQALPALARKLVHYGKYSYLAFEGERADNAAKGAWPAQSPRLSRRFSPAAAPVRLAPSEPLTRRMAFSSERMKGDVLRLASAEMEGRGLGSAGLDQAADYLAGRLQEAGLKPWSANSYFQEWSAELSSGPGRVALKNVIGILPGSDPGLAGEWVLVSAHYDHLGLGWPDARPGAQGRLHPGADDNASGVSALLALAETFGRGALPRGLIFAAFTGEEAGRLGSRRFVKENTGSPLRVVAAVNLDTVGRLGGRKPVALGTGSAREWARLIEEAGNAAGQAADAVAEDPGGSDQVSFAEAGIPAIQLFAGPHEDYHRPSDTPEKLDYQGLSRIAALTRELLQRLVSGPGLTSAGLGAAGQASRPAARRVSLGTIPDFVFSGEGARLSGVSAGSPAEKAGLRPGDVIVALGGMPVKSLREFSGLLKDRRPGELIAVGYIRDGRREEASATLEAR
;
A
#
# COMPACT_ATOMS: atom_id res chain seq x y z
N MET A 1 -1.35 15.81 -9.03
CA MET A 1 -2.01 15.07 -7.94
C MET A 1 -3.49 15.05 -8.31
N PHE A 2 -3.96 13.93 -8.83
CA PHE A 2 -5.39 13.69 -9.02
C PHE A 2 -5.88 13.00 -7.75
N THR A 3 -6.07 13.77 -6.68
CA THR A 3 -6.79 13.30 -5.50
C THR A 3 -8.24 13.67 -5.75
N LEU A 4 -9.10 12.68 -6.07
CA LEU A 4 -10.55 12.87 -5.97
C LEU A 4 -10.85 13.07 -4.49
N LEU A 5 -11.79 13.96 -4.20
CA LEU A 5 -12.06 14.40 -2.84
C LEU A 5 -13.27 13.67 -2.32
N ALA A 6 -13.16 13.10 -1.13
CA ALA A 6 -14.28 12.94 -0.23
C ALA A 6 -14.98 14.31 -0.10
N VAL A 7 -16.21 14.36 -0.59
CA VAL A 7 -17.11 15.51 -0.53
C VAL A 7 -18.30 15.02 0.30
N TRP A 8 -18.56 15.77 1.38
CA TRP A 8 -19.69 15.69 2.31
C TRP A 8 -19.69 14.65 3.44
N VAL A 9 -19.33 15.12 4.64
CA VAL A 9 -20.11 14.89 5.89
C VAL A 9 -20.40 16.27 6.58
N GLY A 10 -20.26 17.38 5.86
CA GLY A 10 -20.29 18.74 6.41
C GLY A 10 -21.64 19.48 6.36
N ILE A 11 -22.77 18.90 6.79
CA ILE A 11 -23.87 19.73 7.35
C ILE A 11 -24.19 19.27 8.75
N VAL A 12 -23.33 19.59 9.72
CA VAL A 12 -23.76 19.96 11.07
C VAL A 12 -22.69 20.90 11.62
N ALA A 13 -22.99 22.19 11.71
CA ALA A 13 -22.20 23.13 12.51
C ALA A 13 -23.11 23.70 13.61
N ALA A 14 -22.69 23.55 14.87
CA ALA A 14 -23.08 24.25 16.10
C ALA A 14 -24.57 24.52 16.47
N ALA A 15 -25.00 24.01 17.64
CA ALA A 15 -25.46 24.82 18.78
C ALA A 15 -25.52 23.96 20.05
N GLY A 16 -24.87 24.44 21.12
CA GLY A 16 -24.84 23.82 22.44
C GLY A 16 -26.15 23.97 23.21
N GLU A 17 -27.09 23.05 22.97
CA GLU A 17 -28.07 22.65 23.99
C GLU A 17 -27.71 21.23 24.46
N SER A 18 -27.79 21.00 25.77
CA SER A 18 -27.35 19.77 26.43
C SER A 18 -27.97 18.51 25.80
N LEU A 19 -27.15 17.66 25.20
CA LEU A 19 -27.47 16.26 24.88
C LEU A 19 -27.75 15.52 26.20
N SER A 20 -29.01 15.51 26.64
CA SER A 20 -29.43 14.79 27.86
C SER A 20 -29.90 13.36 27.59
N ALA A 21 -29.85 12.87 26.35
CA ALA A 21 -30.12 11.47 26.02
C ALA A 21 -29.25 11.02 24.84
N ALA A 22 -28.21 10.24 25.12
CA ALA A 22 -27.60 9.39 24.10
C ALA A 22 -28.52 8.19 23.93
N ALA A 23 -29.01 7.93 22.71
CA ALA A 23 -29.91 6.81 22.43
C ALA A 23 -29.48 6.09 21.15
N ASP A 24 -29.56 4.76 21.16
CA ASP A 24 -29.42 3.97 19.95
C ASP A 24 -30.67 4.12 19.09
N ILE A 25 -30.50 4.51 17.82
CA ILE A 25 -31.60 4.77 16.89
C ILE A 25 -31.62 3.64 15.85
N ARG A 26 -32.63 2.78 15.89
CA ARG A 26 -32.79 1.69 14.92
C ARG A 26 -33.97 1.95 13.99
N HIS A 27 -33.69 2.06 12.70
CA HIS A 27 -34.65 2.22 11.62
C HIS A 27 -35.00 0.86 10.99
N ASP A 28 -36.29 0.55 10.84
CA ASP A 28 -36.78 -0.54 9.98
C ASP A 28 -37.69 0.07 8.92
N MET A 29 -37.10 0.30 7.75
CA MET A 29 -37.66 1.13 6.68
C MET A 29 -38.16 0.29 5.52
N ALA A 30 -39.27 0.72 4.93
CA ALA A 30 -39.70 0.36 3.59
C ALA A 30 -39.76 1.62 2.72
N VAL A 31 -38.95 1.67 1.68
CA VAL A 31 -38.82 2.80 0.75
C VAL A 31 -39.27 2.35 -0.65
N SER A 32 -40.25 3.02 -1.22
CA SER A 32 -40.66 2.82 -2.62
C SER A 32 -40.28 4.04 -3.45
N LEU A 33 -39.48 3.87 -4.50
CA LEU A 33 -39.04 4.97 -5.36
C LEU A 33 -39.83 4.99 -6.67
N SER A 34 -40.43 6.15 -6.99
CA SER A 34 -41.01 6.43 -8.30
C SER A 34 -40.10 7.37 -9.08
N VAL A 35 -39.20 6.76 -9.85
CA VAL A 35 -38.10 7.46 -10.54
C VAL A 35 -38.57 8.39 -11.66
N GLN A 36 -39.73 8.11 -12.26
CA GLN A 36 -40.32 8.97 -13.29
C GLN A 36 -40.94 10.26 -12.72
N THR A 37 -41.45 10.21 -11.49
CA THR A 37 -42.09 11.37 -10.84
C THR A 37 -41.17 12.10 -9.87
N GLY A 38 -39.98 11.55 -9.61
CA GLY A 38 -39.01 12.07 -8.64
C GLY A 38 -39.51 11.99 -7.19
N SER A 39 -40.33 10.99 -6.87
CA SER A 39 -41.00 10.87 -5.57
C SER A 39 -40.66 9.56 -4.86
N LEU A 40 -40.80 9.59 -3.53
CA LEU A 40 -40.67 8.42 -2.68
C LEU A 40 -41.88 8.25 -1.75
N GLU A 41 -42.10 7.02 -1.33
CA GLU A 41 -42.93 6.65 -0.19
C GLU A 41 -42.06 5.93 0.85
N LEU A 42 -42.07 6.42 2.08
CA LEU A 42 -41.33 5.89 3.23
C LEU A 42 -42.33 5.41 4.27
N SER A 43 -42.10 4.21 4.80
CA SER A 43 -42.63 3.76 6.09
C SER A 43 -41.44 3.35 6.95
N ASP A 44 -41.21 4.04 8.06
CA ASP A 44 -40.07 3.83 8.95
C ASP A 44 -40.56 3.53 10.36
N ARG A 45 -40.18 2.37 10.89
CA ARG A 45 -40.38 2.01 12.29
C ARG A 45 -39.09 2.26 13.03
N VAL A 46 -39.06 3.33 13.82
CA VAL A 46 -37.90 3.77 14.59
C VAL A 46 -38.02 3.26 16.02
N THR A 47 -37.00 2.54 16.46
CA THR A 47 -36.83 2.13 17.87
C THR A 47 -35.72 2.98 18.48
N LEU A 48 -36.06 3.75 19.51
CA LEU A 48 -35.11 4.52 20.31
C LEU A 48 -34.85 3.75 21.60
N SER A 49 -33.61 3.32 21.83
CA SER A 49 -33.22 2.53 23.00
C SER A 49 -32.29 3.32 23.90
N GLU A 50 -32.20 2.92 25.18
CA GLU A 50 -31.35 3.57 26.20
C GLU A 50 -31.75 5.01 26.53
N LEU A 51 -33.01 5.38 26.31
CA LEU A 51 -33.51 6.70 26.67
C LEU A 51 -33.45 6.90 28.19
N ALA A 52 -32.79 7.98 28.62
CA ALA A 52 -32.79 8.39 30.01
C ALA A 52 -34.21 8.83 30.44
N PRO A 53 -34.66 8.54 31.68
CA PRO A 53 -35.93 9.02 32.19
C PRO A 53 -36.00 10.55 32.16
N SER A 54 -36.79 11.09 31.24
CA SER A 54 -36.92 12.52 31.00
C SER A 54 -38.29 12.85 30.42
N THR A 55 -38.82 14.03 30.72
CA THR A 55 -40.02 14.59 30.08
C THR A 55 -39.68 15.53 28.92
N ALA A 56 -38.39 15.71 28.63
CA ALA A 56 -37.93 16.59 27.56
C ALA A 56 -38.43 16.11 26.19
N ALA A 57 -38.73 17.06 25.31
CA ALA A 57 -39.13 16.76 23.94
C ALA A 57 -37.96 16.15 23.15
N LEU A 58 -38.25 15.12 22.38
CA LEU A 58 -37.35 14.63 21.34
C LEU A 58 -37.62 15.39 20.05
N ARG A 59 -36.57 15.64 19.27
CA ARG A 59 -36.66 16.34 17.99
C ARG A 59 -36.16 15.44 16.87
N ALA A 60 -36.97 15.30 15.83
CA ALA A 60 -36.56 14.69 14.58
C ALA A 60 -36.73 15.68 13.43
N TYR A 61 -35.91 15.55 12.40
CA TYR A 61 -35.92 16.41 11.22
C TYR A 61 -36.21 15.58 9.98
N LEU A 62 -37.12 16.06 9.15
CA LEU A 62 -37.50 15.46 7.87
C LEU A 62 -37.54 16.54 6.79
N HIS A 63 -37.36 16.16 5.54
CA HIS A 63 -37.54 17.08 4.43
C HIS A 63 -38.98 17.62 4.39
N ALA A 64 -39.16 18.94 4.29
CA ALA A 64 -40.48 19.59 4.32
C ALA A 64 -41.36 19.26 3.09
N GLY A 65 -40.74 18.83 1.99
CA GLY A 65 -41.43 18.33 0.80
C GLY A 65 -42.10 16.96 0.97
N LEU A 66 -41.88 16.28 2.10
CA LEU A 66 -42.51 15.00 2.43
C LEU A 66 -43.71 15.20 3.34
N LYS A 67 -44.89 14.75 2.92
CA LYS A 67 -46.10 14.78 3.75
C LYS A 67 -46.01 13.69 4.81
N LEU A 68 -45.92 14.10 6.07
CA LEU A 68 -45.76 13.20 7.21
C LEU A 68 -47.12 12.76 7.80
N SER A 69 -47.21 11.49 8.16
CA SER A 69 -48.16 10.93 9.11
C SER A 69 -47.41 10.06 10.12
N MET A 70 -47.79 10.11 11.40
CA MET A 70 -47.05 9.43 12.46
C MET A 70 -48.00 8.65 13.39
N SER A 71 -47.56 7.50 13.87
CA SER A 71 -48.23 6.72 14.91
C SER A 71 -47.21 6.18 15.92
N SER A 72 -47.62 5.87 17.15
CA SER A 72 -46.74 5.34 18.19
C SER A 72 -47.47 4.35 19.11
N SER A 73 -46.74 3.57 19.90
CA SER A 73 -47.29 2.61 20.87
C SER A 73 -47.75 3.22 22.20
N GLY A 74 -47.70 4.56 22.34
CA GLY A 74 -48.10 5.28 23.55
C GLY A 74 -48.88 6.57 23.25
N SER A 75 -49.31 7.28 24.30
CA SER A 75 -49.92 8.61 24.13
C SER A 75 -48.80 9.66 23.98
N LEU A 76 -48.58 10.15 22.76
CA LEU A 76 -47.59 11.19 22.47
C LEU A 76 -48.28 12.47 21.97
N ASP A 77 -47.77 13.62 22.39
CA ASP A 77 -48.07 14.91 21.78
C ASP A 77 -47.02 15.22 20.72
N VAL A 78 -47.47 15.52 19.50
CA VAL A 78 -46.61 15.69 18.32
C VAL A 78 -46.88 17.04 17.71
N ARG A 79 -45.81 17.83 17.53
CA ARG A 79 -45.87 19.13 16.87
C ARG A 79 -44.92 19.14 15.68
N VAL A 80 -45.45 19.45 14.51
CA VAL A 80 -44.65 19.63 13.29
C VAL A 80 -44.60 21.11 12.97
N SER A 81 -43.39 21.64 12.78
CA SER A 81 -43.17 23.04 12.41
C SER A 81 -42.08 23.17 11.35
N PRO A 82 -42.18 24.15 10.43
CA PRO A 82 -41.10 24.42 9.49
C PRO A 82 -39.85 24.91 10.23
N VAL A 83 -38.68 24.41 9.82
CA VAL A 83 -37.39 24.94 10.29
C VAL A 83 -37.16 26.29 9.63
N ARG A 84 -36.88 27.33 10.43
CA ARG A 84 -36.65 28.68 9.92
C ARG A 84 -35.29 28.78 9.23
N GLU A 85 -35.23 29.66 8.23
CA GLU A 85 -33.98 30.06 7.58
C GLU A 85 -32.99 30.64 8.61
N GLY A 86 -31.72 30.22 8.56
CA GLY A 86 -30.72 30.58 9.58
C GLY A 86 -30.74 29.72 10.85
N HIS A 87 -31.36 28.53 10.82
CA HIS A 87 -31.27 27.57 11.93
C HIS A 87 -29.80 27.26 12.23
N PRO A 88 -29.36 27.31 13.50
CA PRO A 88 -27.94 27.22 13.84
C PRO A 88 -27.32 25.90 13.36
N ARG A 89 -28.09 24.80 13.38
CA ARG A 89 -27.63 23.44 13.02
C ARG A 89 -27.66 23.09 11.52
N PHE A 90 -28.45 23.79 10.69
CA PHE A 90 -28.75 23.37 9.31
C PHE A 90 -28.61 24.52 8.33
N SER A 91 -28.05 24.24 7.14
CA SER A 91 -27.97 25.25 6.08
C SER A 91 -29.37 25.57 5.53
N ALA A 92 -29.53 26.77 4.95
CA ALA A 92 -30.79 27.19 4.31
C ALA A 92 -31.12 26.41 3.02
N GLU A 93 -30.25 25.49 2.58
CA GLU A 93 -30.33 24.90 1.24
C GLU A 93 -31.35 23.77 1.11
N VAL A 94 -31.67 23.08 2.21
CA VAL A 94 -32.64 21.98 2.24
C VAL A 94 -33.83 22.41 3.09
N PRO A 95 -35.07 22.41 2.55
CA PRO A 95 -36.24 22.80 3.33
C PRO A 95 -36.60 21.68 4.31
N LEU A 96 -36.60 21.99 5.60
CA LEU A 96 -36.82 21.02 6.68
C LEU A 96 -38.10 21.32 7.46
N GLN A 97 -38.71 20.26 7.98
CA GLN A 97 -39.72 20.31 9.04
C GLN A 97 -39.14 19.65 10.30
N GLU A 98 -39.26 20.34 11.43
CA GLU A 98 -38.94 19.82 12.76
C GLU A 98 -40.18 19.12 13.30
N ILE A 99 -39.97 17.91 13.83
CA ILE A 99 -40.98 17.07 14.46
C ILE A 99 -40.60 17.01 15.93
N GLU A 100 -41.31 17.78 16.75
CA GLU A 100 -41.17 17.78 18.20
C GLU A 100 -42.13 16.75 18.78
N ILE A 101 -41.60 15.80 19.56
CA ILE A 101 -42.33 14.65 20.11
C ILE A 101 -42.19 14.69 21.62
N ARG A 102 -43.32 14.61 22.35
CA ARG A 102 -43.36 14.60 23.81
C ARG A 102 -44.23 13.44 24.32
N PRO A 103 -43.89 12.80 25.45
CA PRO A 103 -44.83 11.98 26.19
C PRO A 103 -46.02 12.85 26.64
N LYS A 104 -47.23 12.30 26.61
CA LYS A 104 -48.43 13.04 27.03
C LYS A 104 -48.52 13.08 28.55
N GLY A 105 -48.71 14.27 29.14
CA GLY A 105 -48.79 14.46 30.59
C GLY A 105 -47.42 14.69 31.26
N GLU A 106 -47.27 14.26 32.52
CA GLU A 106 -46.00 14.31 33.28
C GLU A 106 -45.19 13.00 33.16
N GLU A 107 -45.53 12.13 32.21
CA GLU A 107 -44.84 10.85 32.00
C GLU A 107 -43.43 11.05 31.43
N SER A 108 -42.44 10.32 31.94
CA SER A 108 -41.10 10.27 31.36
C SER A 108 -41.02 9.29 30.19
N TRP A 109 -40.09 9.49 29.26
CA TRP A 109 -39.78 8.52 28.22
C TRP A 109 -39.50 7.12 28.81
N PRO A 110 -40.07 6.05 28.23
CA PRO A 110 -39.64 4.69 28.54
C PRO A 110 -38.20 4.47 28.05
N ALA A 111 -37.51 3.48 28.63
CA ALA A 111 -36.16 3.10 28.23
C ALA A 111 -36.06 2.68 26.75
N GLU A 112 -37.16 2.16 26.19
CA GLU A 112 -37.32 1.88 24.77
C GLU A 112 -38.61 2.53 24.26
N ALA A 113 -38.52 3.36 23.22
CA ALA A 113 -39.65 4.02 22.59
C ALA A 113 -39.77 3.62 21.11
N LEU A 114 -41.00 3.33 20.68
CA LEU A 114 -41.30 2.91 19.31
C LEU A 114 -42.15 3.94 18.57
N LEU A 115 -41.60 4.47 17.48
CA LEU A 115 -42.22 5.49 16.64
C LEU A 115 -42.38 4.94 15.21
N THR A 116 -43.51 5.23 14.56
CA THR A 116 -43.74 4.87 13.15
C THR A 116 -44.01 6.13 12.34
N PHE A 117 -43.13 6.40 11.39
CA PHE A 117 -43.23 7.51 10.45
C PHE A 117 -43.67 6.98 9.09
N LYS A 118 -44.65 7.64 8.48
CA LYS A 118 -45.05 7.42 7.09
C LYS A 118 -44.97 8.74 6.36
N ALA A 119 -44.14 8.80 5.33
CA ALA A 119 -43.87 10.03 4.61
C ALA A 119 -43.93 9.80 3.09
N SER A 120 -44.51 10.73 2.34
CA SER A 120 -44.49 10.67 0.87
C SER A 120 -44.38 12.03 0.23
N GLY A 121 -43.66 12.11 -0.88
CA GLY A 121 -43.44 13.38 -1.57
C GLY A 121 -42.30 13.33 -2.58
N LYS A 122 -41.94 14.49 -3.11
CA LYS A 122 -40.87 14.64 -4.09
C LYS A 122 -39.56 15.05 -3.40
N LEU A 123 -38.46 14.44 -3.83
CA LEU A 123 -37.09 14.86 -3.48
C LEU A 123 -36.32 15.10 -4.77
N SER A 124 -36.06 16.38 -5.05
CA SER A 124 -35.39 16.79 -6.27
C SER A 124 -34.56 18.04 -5.99
N HIS A 125 -33.35 17.84 -5.48
CA HIS A 125 -32.35 18.88 -5.39
C HIS A 125 -31.48 18.84 -6.66
N PRO A 126 -31.52 19.89 -7.51
CA PRO A 126 -30.77 19.89 -8.76
C PRO A 126 -29.26 19.85 -8.48
N LEU A 127 -28.52 19.27 -9.41
CA LEU A 127 -27.06 19.26 -9.36
C LEU A 127 -26.52 20.70 -9.40
N ARG A 128 -25.71 21.05 -8.41
CA ARG A 128 -25.03 22.36 -8.32
C ARG A 128 -23.56 22.19 -8.61
N ALA A 129 -22.94 23.19 -9.23
CA ALA A 129 -21.48 23.22 -9.35
C ALA A 129 -20.88 23.48 -7.95
N GLY A 130 -19.85 22.72 -7.56
CA GLY A 130 -19.11 23.02 -6.33
C GLY A 130 -18.48 24.41 -6.36
N GLY A 131 -18.13 24.97 -5.20
CA GLY A 131 -17.61 26.34 -5.05
C GLY A 131 -16.46 26.71 -6.00
N GLU A 132 -16.27 28.01 -6.27
CA GLU A 132 -15.48 28.57 -7.40
C GLU A 132 -14.05 28.02 -7.60
N ASP A 133 -13.37 27.51 -6.55
CA ASP A 133 -12.04 26.89 -6.63
C ASP A 133 -12.05 25.36 -6.92
N TYR A 134 -13.24 24.73 -6.97
CA TYR A 134 -13.44 23.35 -7.42
C TYR A 134 -13.40 23.26 -8.95
N ALA A 135 -12.26 23.63 -9.54
CA ALA A 135 -12.01 23.60 -10.98
C ALA A 135 -11.95 22.16 -11.55
N ARG A 136 -13.02 21.37 -11.47
CA ARG A 136 -13.10 20.01 -12.03
C ARG A 136 -14.46 19.62 -12.61
N GLY A 137 -15.46 20.51 -12.55
CA GLY A 137 -16.81 20.21 -13.05
C GLY A 137 -17.53 19.11 -12.26
N PHE A 138 -17.09 18.85 -11.02
CA PHE A 138 -17.85 18.04 -10.07
C PHE A 138 -19.10 18.79 -9.65
N GLN A 139 -20.20 18.06 -9.61
CA GLN A 139 -21.48 18.57 -9.13
C GLN A 139 -21.87 17.86 -7.85
N GLU A 140 -22.68 18.51 -7.04
CA GLU A 140 -23.19 17.95 -5.80
C GLU A 140 -24.71 18.12 -5.71
N THR A 141 -25.33 17.28 -4.89
CA THR A 141 -26.73 17.36 -4.54
C THR A 141 -26.95 16.72 -3.17
N PRO A 142 -27.76 17.32 -2.28
CA PRO A 142 -28.19 16.66 -1.05
C PRO A 142 -28.98 15.37 -1.33
N GLY A 143 -29.81 15.37 -2.38
CA GLY A 143 -30.60 14.22 -2.79
C GLY A 143 -31.43 14.46 -4.04
N LEU A 144 -31.43 13.50 -4.96
CA LEU A 144 -32.10 13.58 -6.26
C LEU A 144 -32.69 12.22 -6.65
N ILE A 145 -33.98 12.20 -7.00
CA ILE A 145 -34.63 11.06 -7.63
C ILE A 145 -35.03 11.47 -9.05
N SER A 146 -34.48 10.80 -10.05
CA SER A 146 -34.78 11.07 -11.46
C SER A 146 -34.78 9.80 -12.31
N PRO A 147 -35.22 9.85 -13.59
CA PRO A 147 -35.14 8.72 -14.50
C PRO A 147 -33.72 8.22 -14.74
N GLU A 148 -32.70 9.07 -14.58
CA GLU A 148 -31.30 8.70 -14.72
C GLU A 148 -30.78 7.88 -13.53
N GLY A 149 -31.30 8.14 -12.33
CA GLY A 149 -30.90 7.47 -11.10
C GLY A 149 -31.49 8.12 -9.85
N ALA A 150 -31.31 7.46 -8.71
CA ALA A 150 -31.61 8.00 -7.40
C ALA A 150 -30.34 8.05 -6.55
N TYR A 151 -30.11 9.20 -5.91
CA TYR A 151 -29.11 9.40 -4.87
C TYR A 151 -29.80 10.07 -3.69
N LEU A 152 -29.82 9.39 -2.55
CA LEU A 152 -30.34 9.90 -1.30
C LEU A 152 -29.28 9.71 -0.21
N SER A 153 -28.93 10.80 0.45
CA SER A 153 -28.04 10.84 1.62
C SER A 153 -28.82 11.31 2.85
N GLY A 154 -28.23 11.22 4.04
CA GLY A 154 -28.80 11.79 5.26
C GLY A 154 -28.99 13.30 5.17
N ALA A 155 -28.21 14.00 4.35
CA ALA A 155 -28.39 15.42 4.07
C ALA A 155 -29.65 15.76 3.26
N SER A 156 -30.26 14.78 2.58
CA SER A 156 -31.57 14.99 1.93
C SER A 156 -32.74 14.97 2.92
N PHE A 157 -32.52 14.48 4.14
CA PHE A 157 -33.56 14.23 5.13
C PHE A 157 -34.73 13.42 4.56
N PHE A 158 -34.42 12.40 3.74
CA PHE A 158 -35.42 11.49 3.17
C PHE A 158 -36.06 10.56 4.21
N TYR A 159 -35.43 10.44 5.39
CA TYR A 159 -35.87 9.71 6.57
C TYR A 159 -35.75 10.62 7.82
N PRO A 160 -36.47 10.33 8.91
CA PRO A 160 -36.44 11.16 10.13
C PRO A 160 -35.09 11.04 10.85
N ARG A 161 -34.39 12.17 11.04
CA ARG A 161 -33.08 12.21 11.72
C ARG A 161 -33.17 12.87 13.09
N PHE A 162 -32.64 12.20 14.12
CA PHE A 162 -32.73 12.67 15.52
C PHE A 162 -31.44 13.32 16.05
N PHE A 163 -30.27 12.99 15.49
CA PHE A 163 -28.96 13.51 15.91
C PHE A 163 -28.68 13.41 17.42
N MET A 164 -29.08 12.28 18.03
CA MET A 164 -28.91 11.99 19.46
C MET A 164 -28.08 10.73 19.73
N GLY A 165 -27.60 10.05 18.70
CA GLY A 165 -26.80 8.83 18.82
C GLY A 165 -26.58 8.16 17.48
N PRO A 166 -25.94 6.98 17.47
CA PRO A 166 -25.67 6.22 16.26
C PRO A 166 -26.96 5.70 15.61
N GLU A 167 -26.96 5.65 14.27
CA GLU A 167 -28.08 5.14 13.49
C GLU A 167 -27.80 3.70 13.00
N PHE A 168 -28.75 2.79 13.22
CA PHE A 168 -28.74 1.42 12.70
C PHE A 168 -29.91 1.26 11.75
N PHE A 169 -29.80 0.40 10.74
CA PHE A 169 -30.93 0.23 9.83
C PHE A 169 -31.09 -1.14 9.19
N ARG A 170 -32.36 -1.47 8.96
CA ARG A 170 -32.80 -2.41 7.95
C ARG A 170 -33.69 -1.65 6.96
N MET A 171 -33.43 -1.78 5.66
CA MET A 171 -34.13 -1.04 4.62
C MET A 171 -34.57 -1.96 3.48
N GLU A 172 -35.88 -2.16 3.35
CA GLU A 172 -36.49 -2.70 2.15
C GLU A 172 -36.67 -1.57 1.12
N VAL A 173 -36.19 -1.79 -0.12
CA VAL A 173 -36.30 -0.84 -1.23
C VAL A 173 -37.09 -1.49 -2.35
N ARG A 174 -38.12 -0.79 -2.84
CA ARG A 174 -38.94 -1.20 -3.99
C ARG A 174 -38.64 -0.30 -5.18
N LEU A 175 -38.26 -0.92 -6.30
CA LEU A 175 -37.80 -0.27 -7.52
C LEU A 175 -38.52 -0.82 -8.76
N PRO A 176 -38.53 -0.08 -9.89
CA PRO A 176 -38.97 -0.61 -11.18
C PRO A 176 -38.14 -1.83 -11.64
N ALA A 177 -38.67 -2.61 -12.58
CA ALA A 177 -37.93 -3.72 -13.18
C ALA A 177 -36.63 -3.24 -13.85
N GLY A 178 -35.56 -4.04 -13.71
CA GLY A 178 -34.22 -3.73 -14.26
C GLY A 178 -33.39 -2.74 -13.44
N TRP A 179 -33.95 -2.13 -12.40
CA TRP A 179 -33.20 -1.29 -11.47
C TRP A 179 -32.63 -2.11 -10.33
N LYS A 180 -31.51 -1.64 -9.78
CA LYS A 180 -30.88 -2.17 -8.57
C LYS A 180 -30.61 -1.03 -7.59
N SER A 181 -30.66 -1.35 -6.30
CA SER A 181 -30.26 -0.43 -5.23
C SER A 181 -28.89 -0.79 -4.68
N VAL A 182 -28.26 0.17 -4.00
CA VAL A 182 -27.10 0.02 -3.14
C VAL A 182 -27.31 0.86 -1.90
N SER A 183 -27.02 0.28 -0.74
CA SER A 183 -26.92 0.96 0.54
C SER A 183 -25.75 0.39 1.32
N GLN A 184 -25.55 0.88 2.54
CA GLN A 184 -24.58 0.29 3.46
C GLN A 184 -24.99 -1.12 3.92
N GLY A 185 -24.03 -1.87 4.45
CA GLY A 185 -24.27 -3.19 5.04
C GLY A 185 -24.43 -4.30 4.00
N ARG A 186 -25.12 -5.37 4.39
CA ARG A 186 -25.31 -6.58 3.59
C ARG A 186 -26.66 -6.54 2.87
N ARG A 187 -26.69 -6.93 1.59
CA ARG A 187 -27.95 -7.24 0.91
C ARG A 187 -28.43 -8.64 1.30
N THR A 188 -29.52 -8.72 2.06
CA THR A 188 -30.05 -9.99 2.59
C THR A 188 -31.10 -10.62 1.68
N ARG A 189 -31.75 -9.83 0.83
CA ARG A 189 -32.75 -10.27 -0.15
C ARG A 189 -32.71 -9.41 -1.40
N GLU A 190 -32.90 -10.02 -2.56
CA GLU A 190 -33.16 -9.34 -3.83
C GLU A 190 -34.01 -10.26 -4.72
N GLU A 191 -35.21 -9.84 -5.10
CA GLU A 191 -36.11 -10.64 -5.94
C GLU A 191 -37.05 -9.77 -6.78
N ALA A 192 -37.57 -10.34 -7.86
CA ALA A 192 -38.60 -9.69 -8.66
C ALA A 192 -39.97 -9.81 -7.98
N GLN A 193 -40.67 -8.69 -7.80
CA GLN A 193 -42.00 -8.66 -7.16
C GLN A 193 -42.87 -7.58 -7.80
N GLY A 194 -44.10 -7.92 -8.18
CA GLY A 194 -45.11 -6.95 -8.65
C GLY A 194 -44.73 -6.15 -9.91
N GLY A 195 -43.95 -6.73 -10.83
CA GLY A 195 -43.43 -6.02 -12.01
C GLY A 195 -42.24 -5.08 -11.72
N GLY A 196 -41.68 -5.15 -10.51
CA GLY A 196 -40.48 -4.44 -10.07
C GLY A 196 -39.46 -5.36 -9.40
N VAL A 197 -38.51 -4.76 -8.69
CA VAL A 197 -37.50 -5.44 -7.86
C VAL A 197 -37.64 -4.97 -6.42
N VAL A 198 -37.55 -5.90 -5.49
CA VAL A 198 -37.46 -5.62 -4.05
C VAL A 198 -36.11 -6.10 -3.54
N SER A 199 -35.39 -5.22 -2.86
CA SER A 199 -34.09 -5.50 -2.25
C SER A 199 -34.10 -5.11 -0.78
N VAL A 200 -33.49 -5.91 0.10
CA VAL A 200 -33.37 -5.60 1.53
C VAL A 200 -31.90 -5.43 1.89
N TRP A 201 -31.58 -4.29 2.46
CA TRP A 201 -30.28 -3.95 3.03
C TRP A 201 -30.35 -3.98 4.55
N ASP A 202 -29.35 -4.58 5.17
CA ASP A 202 -29.26 -4.70 6.62
C ASP A 202 -27.85 -4.28 7.07
N SER A 203 -27.80 -3.29 7.95
CA SER A 203 -26.58 -2.79 8.56
C SER A 203 -26.67 -2.88 10.07
N PRO A 204 -26.12 -3.95 10.68
CA PRO A 204 -26.03 -4.06 12.13
C PRO A 204 -24.93 -3.16 12.71
N GLU A 205 -23.99 -2.68 11.88
CA GLU A 205 -23.00 -1.69 12.29
C GLU A 205 -23.63 -0.28 12.35
N PRO A 206 -23.24 0.55 13.34
CA PRO A 206 -23.70 1.92 13.46
C PRO A 206 -23.20 2.80 12.31
N MET A 207 -24.03 3.76 11.92
CA MET A 207 -23.80 4.71 10.84
C MET A 207 -24.01 6.14 11.34
N ASP A 208 -23.27 7.08 10.76
CA ASP A 208 -23.48 8.51 10.97
C ASP A 208 -24.67 9.04 10.12
N GLU A 209 -24.92 8.38 8.99
CA GLU A 209 -26.09 8.63 8.14
C GLU A 209 -26.42 7.42 7.25
N ILE A 210 -27.63 7.40 6.67
CA ILE A 210 -28.09 6.33 5.78
C ILE A 210 -28.09 6.80 4.32
N TYR A 211 -27.53 5.98 3.43
CA TYR A 211 -27.51 6.25 1.99
C TYR A 211 -28.41 5.27 1.22
N LEU A 212 -29.05 5.75 0.16
CA LEU A 212 -29.76 4.93 -0.82
C LEU A 212 -29.45 5.40 -2.24
N ILE A 213 -28.75 4.55 -2.99
CA ILE A 213 -28.42 4.77 -4.39
C ILE A 213 -29.20 3.76 -5.22
N ALA A 214 -29.80 4.17 -6.33
CA ALA A 214 -30.45 3.25 -7.26
C ALA A 214 -30.31 3.67 -8.71
N ALA A 215 -30.10 2.71 -9.61
CA ALA A 215 -30.02 2.92 -11.05
C ALA A 215 -30.19 1.57 -11.79
N PRO A 216 -30.36 1.58 -13.12
CA PRO A 216 -30.25 0.37 -13.94
C PRO A 216 -28.80 -0.13 -14.02
N PHE A 217 -28.34 -0.83 -12.98
CA PHE A 217 -26.96 -1.32 -12.88
C PHE A 217 -26.77 -2.73 -13.47
N SER A 218 -25.67 -2.89 -14.20
CA SER A 218 -24.97 -4.17 -14.38
C SER A 218 -24.11 -4.43 -13.15
N GLU A 219 -24.29 -5.58 -12.51
CA GLU A 219 -23.62 -5.92 -11.25
C GLU A 219 -22.67 -7.10 -11.42
N TYR A 220 -21.47 -6.95 -10.87
CA TYR A 220 -20.43 -7.97 -10.81
C TYR A 220 -19.99 -8.14 -9.35
N ARG A 221 -19.62 -9.35 -8.95
CA ARG A 221 -19.25 -9.67 -7.57
C ARG A 221 -18.02 -10.56 -7.49
N LYS A 222 -17.29 -10.43 -6.39
CA LYS A 222 -16.17 -11.30 -6.02
C LYS A 222 -16.06 -11.38 -4.51
N SER A 223 -15.89 -12.57 -3.95
CA SER A 223 -15.57 -12.73 -2.54
C SER A 223 -14.10 -12.40 -2.28
N VAL A 224 -13.84 -11.58 -1.28
CA VAL A 224 -12.50 -11.17 -0.81
C VAL A 224 -12.41 -11.56 0.66
N GLY A 225 -11.90 -12.76 0.94
CA GLY A 225 -11.96 -13.33 2.30
C GLY A 225 -13.40 -13.47 2.78
N LYS A 226 -13.77 -12.76 3.85
CA LYS A 226 -15.13 -12.72 4.42
C LYS A 226 -16.00 -11.58 3.87
N ILE A 227 -15.46 -10.75 2.97
CA ILE A 227 -16.07 -9.52 2.48
C ILE A 227 -16.57 -9.77 1.06
N GLU A 228 -17.78 -9.32 0.76
CA GLU A 228 -18.30 -9.33 -0.61
C GLU A 228 -17.90 -8.03 -1.32
N ALA A 229 -17.12 -8.12 -2.41
CA ALA A 229 -16.79 -7.00 -3.27
C ALA A 229 -17.77 -6.91 -4.43
N TYR A 230 -18.28 -5.71 -4.72
CA TYR A 230 -19.19 -5.43 -5.83
C TYR A 230 -18.59 -4.40 -6.79
N ALA A 231 -18.88 -4.54 -8.08
CA ALA A 231 -18.75 -3.48 -9.07
C ALA A 231 -20.11 -3.29 -9.75
N MET A 232 -20.69 -2.11 -9.61
CA MET A 232 -22.03 -1.77 -10.09
C MET A 232 -21.91 -0.67 -11.13
N LEU A 233 -22.00 -1.05 -12.40
CA LEU A 233 -21.78 -0.19 -13.55
C LEU A 233 -23.10 0.11 -14.23
N ARG A 234 -23.28 1.33 -14.73
CA ARG A 234 -24.49 1.72 -15.48
C ARG A 234 -24.54 1.08 -16.86
N ASN A 235 -23.37 0.77 -17.42
CA ASN A 235 -23.23 0.02 -18.67
C ASN A 235 -22.40 -1.24 -18.40
N ALA A 236 -22.80 -2.37 -18.99
CA ALA A 236 -22.07 -3.63 -18.84
C ALA A 236 -20.64 -3.51 -19.38
N ASP A 237 -19.66 -3.73 -18.51
CA ASP A 237 -18.24 -3.77 -18.86
C ASP A 237 -17.51 -4.75 -17.91
N PRO A 238 -17.52 -6.06 -18.23
CA PRO A 238 -16.94 -7.09 -17.36
C PRO A 238 -15.44 -6.89 -17.13
N ALA A 239 -14.70 -6.36 -18.10
CA ALA A 239 -13.26 -6.16 -18.00
C ALA A 239 -12.93 -5.03 -17.03
N LEU A 240 -13.67 -3.93 -17.08
CA LEU A 240 -13.53 -2.83 -16.13
C LEU A 240 -13.94 -3.24 -14.73
N ALA A 241 -15.08 -3.95 -14.61
CA ALA A 241 -15.55 -4.48 -13.33
C ALA A 241 -14.50 -5.39 -12.67
N GLN A 242 -13.90 -6.31 -13.44
CA GLN A 242 -12.87 -7.22 -12.92
C GLN A 242 -11.65 -6.46 -12.37
N LYS A 243 -11.16 -5.43 -13.08
CA LYS A 243 -10.04 -4.60 -12.60
C LYS A 243 -10.32 -3.97 -11.25
N TYR A 244 -11.53 -3.44 -11.06
CA TYR A 244 -11.92 -2.83 -9.79
C TYR A 244 -12.17 -3.84 -8.69
N LEU A 245 -12.71 -5.03 -8.99
CA LEU A 245 -12.85 -6.11 -8.02
C LEU A 245 -11.48 -6.62 -7.54
N ASP A 246 -10.51 -6.75 -8.46
CA ASP A 246 -9.14 -7.13 -8.12
C ASP A 246 -8.44 -6.04 -7.29
N ALA A 247 -8.57 -4.77 -7.68
CA ALA A 247 -8.03 -3.65 -6.91
C ALA A 247 -8.67 -3.53 -5.52
N THR A 248 -9.99 -3.74 -5.40
CA THR A 248 -10.69 -3.79 -4.11
C THR A 248 -10.06 -4.85 -3.22
N GLY A 249 -9.87 -6.07 -3.73
CA GLY A 249 -9.26 -7.15 -2.98
C GLY A 249 -7.86 -6.81 -2.48
N GLY A 250 -7.02 -6.25 -3.36
CA GLY A 250 -5.66 -5.84 -3.01
C GLY A 250 -5.60 -4.74 -1.95
N TYR A 251 -6.46 -3.72 -2.04
CA TYR A 251 -6.44 -2.61 -1.08
C TYR A 251 -7.11 -2.95 0.25
N LEU A 252 -8.16 -3.76 0.26
CA LEU A 252 -8.73 -4.27 1.52
C LEU A 252 -7.70 -5.12 2.28
N ASP A 253 -6.93 -5.96 1.59
CA ASP A 253 -5.83 -6.71 2.21
C ASP A 253 -4.71 -5.79 2.71
N LEU A 254 -4.26 -4.83 1.88
CA LEU A 254 -3.22 -3.88 2.26
C LEU A 254 -3.59 -3.11 3.54
N TYR A 255 -4.77 -2.51 3.58
CA TYR A 255 -5.21 -1.73 4.73
C TYR A 255 -5.60 -2.58 5.91
N GLY A 256 -6.17 -3.77 5.68
CA GLY A 256 -6.42 -4.77 6.71
C GLY A 256 -5.14 -5.14 7.47
N ARG A 257 -4.05 -5.38 6.73
CA ARG A 257 -2.74 -5.66 7.33
C ARG A 257 -2.13 -4.43 8.02
N LEU A 258 -2.33 -3.22 7.49
CA LEU A 258 -1.80 -1.99 8.11
C LEU A 258 -2.55 -1.62 9.40
N LEU A 259 -3.88 -1.67 9.39
CA LEU A 259 -4.75 -0.99 10.37
C LEU A 259 -5.63 -1.94 11.19
N GLY A 260 -5.78 -3.19 10.77
CA GLY A 260 -6.68 -4.17 11.38
C GLY A 260 -7.92 -4.44 10.52
N ASP A 261 -8.73 -5.39 10.97
CA ASP A 261 -9.83 -5.96 10.17
C ASP A 261 -10.80 -4.92 9.61
N TYR A 262 -11.19 -5.12 8.35
CA TYR A 262 -12.27 -4.38 7.74
C TYR A 262 -13.62 -4.74 8.38
N VAL A 263 -14.43 -3.73 8.62
CA VAL A 263 -15.54 -3.81 9.58
C VAL A 263 -16.92 -3.99 8.97
N TYR A 264 -17.04 -3.74 7.67
CA TYR A 264 -18.31 -3.88 6.96
C TYR A 264 -18.36 -5.24 6.25
N PRO A 265 -19.56 -5.81 6.05
CA PRO A 265 -19.72 -7.10 5.36
C PRO A 265 -19.47 -7.01 3.84
N LYS A 266 -19.39 -5.79 3.29
CA LYS A 266 -19.33 -5.50 1.85
C LYS A 266 -18.42 -4.31 1.57
N PHE A 267 -17.76 -4.31 0.42
CA PHE A 267 -17.34 -3.08 -0.25
C PHE A 267 -17.88 -3.02 -1.69
N ALA A 268 -18.37 -1.87 -2.16
CA ALA A 268 -18.83 -1.73 -3.55
C ALA A 268 -18.21 -0.53 -4.26
N LEU A 269 -17.76 -0.71 -5.50
CA LEU A 269 -17.67 0.36 -6.47
C LEU A 269 -19.04 0.58 -7.10
N VAL A 270 -19.54 1.81 -7.10
CA VAL A 270 -20.80 2.20 -7.74
C VAL A 270 -20.52 3.31 -8.76
N GLU A 271 -20.93 3.10 -10.01
CA GLU A 271 -20.86 4.13 -11.06
C GLU A 271 -22.02 5.11 -10.89
N ASN A 272 -21.72 6.39 -10.78
CA ASN A 272 -22.72 7.43 -10.63
C ASN A 272 -23.30 7.91 -11.97
N PHE A 273 -24.40 8.66 -11.94
CA PHE A 273 -25.01 9.28 -13.12
C PHE A 273 -24.56 10.72 -13.38
N TRP A 274 -23.67 11.26 -12.54
CA TRP A 274 -22.92 12.50 -12.79
C TRP A 274 -21.47 12.35 -12.31
N GLU A 275 -20.58 13.26 -12.72
CA GLU A 275 -19.18 13.19 -12.29
C GLU A 275 -19.07 13.39 -10.78
N THR A 276 -18.44 12.45 -10.08
CA THR A 276 -18.24 12.40 -8.61
C THR A 276 -17.00 11.58 -8.23
N GLY A 277 -16.63 11.63 -6.95
CA GLY A 277 -15.70 10.69 -6.34
C GLY A 277 -15.87 10.68 -4.82
N TYR A 278 -16.84 9.93 -4.30
CA TYR A 278 -17.20 9.94 -2.88
C TYR A 278 -16.86 8.60 -2.19
N GLY A 279 -16.34 8.66 -0.97
CA GLY A 279 -16.03 7.49 -0.14
C GLY A 279 -17.05 7.30 0.99
N MET A 280 -18.03 6.43 0.78
CA MET A 280 -19.07 6.11 1.77
C MET A 280 -18.70 4.91 2.66
N PRO A 281 -19.40 4.68 3.78
CA PRO A 281 -19.25 3.45 4.53
C PRO A 281 -19.68 2.27 3.64
N SER A 282 -18.79 1.29 3.43
CA SER A 282 -19.01 0.07 2.63
C SER A 282 -19.18 0.22 1.11
N PHE A 283 -18.99 1.43 0.55
CA PHE A 283 -18.94 1.63 -0.90
C PHE A 283 -18.35 2.98 -1.31
N THR A 284 -17.99 3.14 -2.57
CA THR A 284 -17.57 4.41 -3.18
C THR A 284 -18.37 4.69 -4.44
N LEU A 285 -18.67 5.96 -4.68
CA LEU A 285 -19.45 6.44 -5.81
C LEU A 285 -18.55 7.26 -6.74
N LEU A 286 -18.28 6.74 -7.94
CA LEU A 286 -17.41 7.39 -8.92
C LEU A 286 -18.16 7.82 -10.17
N GLY A 287 -17.79 8.99 -10.69
CA GLY A 287 -18.33 9.52 -11.94
C GLY A 287 -18.02 8.64 -13.17
N PRO A 288 -18.88 8.68 -14.20
CA PRO A 288 -18.73 7.81 -15.36
C PRO A 288 -17.42 8.06 -16.13
N LYS A 289 -16.97 9.31 -16.30
CA LYS A 289 -15.66 9.56 -16.95
C LYS A 289 -14.51 9.20 -16.02
N VAL A 290 -14.61 9.60 -14.76
CA VAL A 290 -13.58 9.36 -13.74
C VAL A 290 -13.26 7.88 -13.59
N LEU A 291 -14.28 7.03 -13.46
CA LEU A 291 -14.14 5.59 -13.26
C LEU A 291 -13.34 4.93 -14.40
N ARG A 292 -13.36 5.48 -15.61
CA ARG A 292 -12.68 4.94 -16.80
C ARG A 292 -11.24 5.43 -16.98
N LEU A 293 -10.75 6.33 -16.12
CA LEU A 293 -9.37 6.82 -16.17
C LEU A 293 -8.42 5.77 -15.56
N PRO A 294 -7.43 5.24 -16.33
CA PRO A 294 -6.61 4.11 -15.88
C PRO A 294 -5.85 4.33 -14.57
N PHE A 295 -5.47 5.59 -14.29
CA PHE A 295 -4.68 5.91 -13.11
C PHE A 295 -5.48 5.93 -11.80
N ILE A 296 -6.81 6.01 -11.86
CA ILE A 296 -7.67 6.12 -10.66
C ILE A 296 -7.53 4.92 -9.75
N LEU A 297 -7.35 3.72 -10.33
CA LEU A 297 -7.05 2.48 -9.61
C LEU A 297 -5.81 2.58 -8.71
N HIS A 298 -4.90 3.52 -8.96
CA HIS A 298 -3.64 3.67 -8.23
C HIS A 298 -3.43 5.07 -7.65
N THR A 299 -4.48 5.89 -7.61
CA THR A 299 -4.47 7.20 -6.95
C THR A 299 -5.66 7.35 -6.03
N SER A 300 -6.83 7.70 -6.55
CA SER A 300 -7.97 8.08 -5.71
C SER A 300 -8.76 6.89 -5.20
N TYR A 301 -8.89 5.82 -5.98
CA TYR A 301 -9.64 4.64 -5.55
C TYR A 301 -9.13 4.04 -4.23
N PRO A 302 -7.82 3.83 -4.03
CA PRO A 302 -7.31 3.40 -2.73
C PRO A 302 -7.55 4.42 -1.60
N HIS A 303 -7.62 5.72 -1.89
CA HIS A 303 -7.96 6.76 -0.92
C HIS A 303 -9.41 6.57 -0.42
N GLU A 304 -10.36 6.39 -1.34
CA GLU A 304 -11.78 6.17 -0.99
C GLU A 304 -12.01 4.85 -0.21
N ILE A 305 -11.28 3.78 -0.55
CA ILE A 305 -11.33 2.53 0.23
C ILE A 305 -10.84 2.77 1.65
N LEU A 306 -9.73 3.51 1.81
CA LEU A 306 -9.14 3.76 3.13
C LEU A 306 -10.07 4.55 4.06
N HIS A 307 -10.97 5.38 3.51
CA HIS A 307 -11.98 6.06 4.32
C HIS A 307 -12.92 5.11 5.10
N ASN A 308 -12.91 3.81 4.79
CA ASN A 308 -13.66 2.82 5.56
C ASN A 308 -13.02 2.51 6.93
N TRP A 309 -11.74 2.85 7.13
CA TRP A 309 -11.11 2.87 8.45
C TRP A 309 -11.24 4.25 9.08
N TRP A 310 -10.95 5.31 8.31
CA TRP A 310 -10.92 6.70 8.78
C TRP A 310 -12.04 7.52 8.16
N GLY A 311 -12.90 8.15 8.96
CA GLY A 311 -14.07 8.88 8.48
C GLY A 311 -15.34 8.03 8.57
N ASN A 312 -15.32 6.79 8.08
CA ASN A 312 -16.48 5.89 8.18
C ASN A 312 -16.34 4.86 9.31
N GLY A 313 -15.13 4.33 9.53
CA GLY A 313 -14.88 3.36 10.61
C GLY A 313 -14.60 4.00 11.96
N VAL A 314 -14.00 5.19 11.96
CA VAL A 314 -13.88 6.13 13.08
C VAL A 314 -14.37 7.47 12.57
N PHE A 315 -15.45 7.99 13.16
CA PHE A 315 -16.09 9.21 12.67
C PHE A 315 -15.25 10.45 12.98
N VAL A 316 -15.47 11.52 12.24
CA VAL A 316 -14.78 12.79 12.45
C VAL A 316 -15.61 13.70 13.35
N ASP A 317 -15.01 14.21 14.41
CA ASP A 317 -15.56 15.37 15.12
C ASP A 317 -15.12 16.65 14.40
N TYR A 318 -15.98 17.16 13.52
CA TYR A 318 -15.68 18.35 12.71
C TYR A 318 -15.48 19.63 13.52
N GLU A 319 -15.95 19.71 14.76
CA GLU A 319 -15.66 20.86 15.64
C GLU A 319 -14.27 20.78 16.28
N ARG A 320 -13.67 19.58 16.32
CA ARG A 320 -12.30 19.32 16.83
C ARG A 320 -11.30 18.98 15.71
N GLY A 321 -11.67 19.26 14.46
CA GLY A 321 -10.82 19.20 13.28
C GLY A 321 -10.80 17.86 12.55
N ASN A 322 -10.86 17.94 11.22
CA ASN A 322 -10.82 16.81 10.31
C ASN A 322 -9.40 16.26 10.12
N TRP A 323 -9.00 15.35 11.01
CA TRP A 323 -7.72 14.64 10.95
C TRP A 323 -7.67 13.57 9.86
N CYS A 324 -8.83 13.08 9.42
CA CYS A 324 -8.99 11.96 8.52
C CYS A 324 -8.34 12.23 7.16
N GLU A 325 -8.62 13.37 6.52
CA GLU A 325 -8.12 13.68 5.18
C GLU A 325 -6.60 13.63 5.06
N GLY A 326 -5.89 14.21 6.05
CA GLY A 326 -4.44 14.19 6.08
C GLY A 326 -3.85 12.81 6.32
N LEU A 327 -4.47 12.02 7.21
CA LEU A 327 -4.02 10.65 7.48
C LEU A 327 -4.29 9.73 6.28
N THR A 328 -5.45 9.85 5.66
CA THR A 328 -5.83 9.09 4.46
C THR A 328 -4.92 9.44 3.29
N ALA A 329 -4.65 10.72 3.04
CA ALA A 329 -3.66 11.14 2.06
C ALA A 329 -2.25 10.59 2.36
N TYR A 330 -1.88 10.48 3.65
CA TYR A 330 -0.59 9.93 4.05
C TYR A 330 -0.49 8.41 3.77
N LEU A 331 -1.52 7.65 4.14
CA LEU A 331 -1.54 6.19 4.05
C LEU A 331 -2.02 5.63 2.70
N ALA A 332 -2.55 6.47 1.82
CA ALA A 332 -2.91 6.09 0.45
C ALA A 332 -2.03 6.82 -0.58
N ASP A 333 -2.20 8.13 -0.74
CA ASP A 333 -1.57 8.87 -1.84
C ASP A 333 -0.05 8.96 -1.71
N HIS A 334 0.43 9.31 -0.51
CA HIS A 334 1.86 9.37 -0.22
C HIS A 334 2.46 7.96 -0.16
N LEU A 335 1.81 7.02 0.53
CA LEU A 335 2.32 5.66 0.67
C LEU A 335 2.57 4.97 -0.68
N LEU A 336 1.59 5.01 -1.60
CA LEU A 336 1.75 4.42 -2.94
C LEU A 336 2.84 5.11 -3.79
N LYS A 337 3.18 6.36 -3.46
CA LYS A 337 4.30 7.08 -4.07
C LYS A 337 5.61 6.72 -3.40
N GLU A 338 5.62 6.55 -2.08
CA GLU A 338 6.75 6.05 -1.30
C GLU A 338 7.19 4.67 -1.80
N GLU A 339 6.24 3.77 -2.08
CA GLU A 339 6.50 2.45 -2.67
C GLU A 339 7.20 2.52 -4.03
N LYS A 340 6.98 3.59 -4.78
CA LYS A 340 7.59 3.84 -6.09
C LYS A 340 8.89 4.66 -5.99
N GLY A 341 9.41 4.89 -4.77
CA GLY A 341 10.59 5.73 -4.53
C GLY A 341 10.34 7.23 -4.68
N LEU A 342 9.07 7.67 -4.77
CA LEU A 342 8.66 9.05 -4.99
C LEU A 342 8.13 9.73 -3.71
N GLY A 343 8.33 9.13 -2.53
CA GLY A 343 7.84 9.65 -1.26
C GLY A 343 8.43 11.02 -0.89
N GLU A 344 9.74 11.21 -1.11
CA GLU A 344 10.43 12.50 -0.89
C GLU A 344 9.88 13.59 -1.81
N GLN A 345 9.68 13.26 -3.09
CA GLN A 345 9.08 14.18 -4.05
C GLN A 345 7.67 14.59 -3.63
N TYR A 346 6.85 13.64 -3.18
CA TYR A 346 5.48 13.94 -2.75
C TYR A 346 5.45 14.88 -1.54
N ARG A 347 6.32 14.68 -0.55
CA ARG A 347 6.44 15.58 0.61
C ARG A 347 6.87 16.98 0.19
N ARG A 348 7.90 17.08 -0.67
CA ARG A 348 8.32 18.37 -1.23
C ARG A 348 7.18 19.09 -1.96
N ASP A 349 6.43 18.38 -2.80
CA ASP A 349 5.30 18.93 -3.54
C ASP A 349 4.19 19.44 -2.57
N ALA A 350 3.98 18.77 -1.42
CA ALA A 350 3.05 19.23 -0.38
C ALA A 350 3.54 20.52 0.32
N LEU A 351 4.83 20.60 0.65
CA LEU A 351 5.44 21.81 1.23
C LEU A 351 5.44 22.99 0.25
N GLU A 352 5.67 22.72 -1.04
CA GLU A 352 5.54 23.72 -2.11
C GLU A 352 4.10 24.24 -2.21
N GLY A 353 3.10 23.38 -2.07
CA GLY A 353 1.69 23.78 -2.03
C GLY A 353 1.42 24.78 -0.89
N TYR A 354 1.92 24.52 0.30
CA TYR A 354 1.80 25.44 1.43
C TYR A 354 2.49 26.79 1.14
N LEU A 355 3.73 26.76 0.63
CA LEU A 355 4.48 27.97 0.25
C LEU A 355 3.78 28.81 -0.83
N ASN A 356 3.08 28.19 -1.77
CA ASN A 356 2.48 28.87 -2.92
C ASN A 356 1.09 29.42 -2.65
N TYR A 357 0.30 28.80 -1.77
CA TYR A 357 -1.13 29.12 -1.62
C TYR A 357 -1.53 29.61 -0.23
N VAL A 358 -0.69 29.41 0.80
CA VAL A 358 -1.00 29.82 2.18
C VAL A 358 -0.28 31.12 2.50
N HIS A 359 -1.05 32.14 2.90
CA HIS A 359 -0.59 33.49 3.19
C HIS A 359 -1.09 33.91 4.58
N SER A 360 -0.65 35.06 5.11
CA SER A 360 -0.96 35.47 6.50
C SER A 360 -2.45 35.56 6.84
N GLY A 361 -3.33 35.75 5.84
CA GLY A 361 -4.79 35.76 6.03
C GLY A 361 -5.51 34.45 5.72
N SER A 362 -4.83 33.45 5.17
CA SER A 362 -5.43 32.17 4.74
C SER A 362 -4.91 30.94 5.48
N ASP A 363 -3.95 31.11 6.39
CA ASP A 363 -3.44 30.04 7.26
C ASP A 363 -4.28 29.85 8.51
N PHE A 364 -4.35 28.61 9.02
CA PHE A 364 -5.14 28.26 10.19
C PHE A 364 -4.61 27.00 10.91
N PRO A 365 -4.90 26.84 12.21
CA PRO A 365 -4.67 25.59 12.95
C PRO A 365 -5.45 24.39 12.38
N LEU A 366 -4.90 23.17 12.47
CA LEU A 366 -5.53 21.96 11.92
C LEU A 366 -6.82 21.57 12.65
N ASP A 367 -6.96 21.91 13.93
CA ASP A 367 -8.19 21.69 14.70
C ASP A 367 -9.39 22.53 14.18
N ARG A 368 -9.15 23.50 13.30
CA ARG A 368 -10.18 24.27 12.58
C ARG A 368 -10.46 23.78 11.18
N PHE A 369 -9.71 22.80 10.68
CA PHE A 369 -9.94 22.25 9.35
C PHE A 369 -11.23 21.42 9.35
N LYS A 370 -12.21 21.78 8.50
CA LYS A 370 -13.44 20.98 8.32
C LYS A 370 -13.43 20.28 6.96
N GLU A 371 -13.27 21.08 5.92
CA GLU A 371 -13.26 20.62 4.54
C GLU A 371 -12.39 21.51 3.65
N ARG A 372 -12.14 21.06 2.43
CA ARG A 372 -11.48 21.86 1.41
C ARG A 372 -12.50 22.74 0.69
N HIS A 373 -12.16 24.00 0.49
CA HIS A 373 -12.89 24.91 -0.40
C HIS A 373 -11.99 25.83 -1.22
N SER A 374 -10.67 25.70 -1.08
CA SER A 374 -9.66 26.51 -1.78
C SER A 374 -8.32 25.79 -1.86
N SER A 375 -7.37 26.32 -2.64
CA SER A 375 -6.00 25.80 -2.67
C SER A 375 -5.28 25.96 -1.32
N ALA A 376 -5.58 27.02 -0.57
CA ALA A 376 -5.02 27.25 0.76
C ALA A 376 -5.53 26.21 1.78
N THR A 377 -6.84 25.97 1.84
CA THR A 377 -7.41 24.95 2.73
C THR A 377 -6.93 23.55 2.37
N GLN A 378 -6.72 23.25 1.09
CA GLN A 378 -6.10 21.99 0.69
C GLN A 378 -4.66 21.86 1.22
N ALA A 379 -3.84 22.91 1.06
CA ALA A 379 -2.45 22.89 1.48
C ALA A 379 -2.30 22.72 3.01
N VAL A 380 -3.22 23.29 3.79
CA VAL A 380 -3.25 23.11 5.25
C VAL A 380 -3.87 21.76 5.62
N GLY A 381 -5.14 21.52 5.27
CA GLY A 381 -5.90 20.35 5.72
C GLY A 381 -5.37 19.01 5.23
N TYR A 382 -4.81 18.95 4.01
CA TYR A 382 -4.17 17.75 3.48
C TYR A 382 -2.65 17.83 3.66
N GLY A 383 -2.02 18.90 3.14
CA GLY A 383 -0.56 19.00 3.06
C GLY A 383 0.12 19.05 4.44
N LYS A 384 -0.25 20.03 5.28
CA LYS A 384 0.27 20.15 6.65
C LYS A 384 -0.10 18.93 7.48
N SER A 385 -1.38 18.52 7.47
CA SER A 385 -1.84 17.35 8.25
C SER A 385 -1.08 16.06 7.90
N LEU A 386 -0.88 15.77 6.61
CA LEU A 386 -0.07 14.64 6.15
C LEU A 386 1.37 14.71 6.68
N MET A 387 1.99 15.89 6.64
CA MET A 387 3.34 16.08 7.17
C MET A 387 3.41 15.93 8.69
N VAL A 388 2.34 16.26 9.43
CA VAL A 388 2.25 15.99 10.87
C VAL A 388 2.31 14.49 11.15
N PHE A 389 1.53 13.68 10.42
CA PHE A 389 1.60 12.22 10.56
C PHE A 389 2.94 11.63 10.11
N HIS A 390 3.54 12.20 9.05
CA HIS A 390 4.89 11.83 8.65
C HIS A 390 5.91 12.09 9.77
N MET A 391 5.92 13.29 10.35
CA MET A 391 6.83 13.64 11.44
C MET A 391 6.60 12.77 12.69
N LEU A 392 5.35 12.44 13.03
CA LEU A 392 5.03 11.46 14.09
C LEU A 392 5.65 10.10 13.79
N ARG A 393 5.44 9.55 12.58
CA ARG A 393 6.04 8.28 12.16
C ARG A 393 7.56 8.32 12.26
N ARG A 394 8.21 9.41 11.81
CA ARG A 394 9.67 9.55 11.89
C ARG A 394 10.18 9.58 13.34
N SER A 395 9.47 10.25 14.23
CA SER A 395 9.91 10.41 15.63
C SER A 395 9.73 9.14 16.46
N MET A 396 8.71 8.32 16.18
CA MET A 396 8.41 7.11 16.95
C MET A 396 8.81 5.80 16.27
N GLY A 397 9.06 5.83 14.96
CA GLY A 397 9.34 4.66 14.14
C GLY A 397 8.08 3.93 13.66
N ASP A 398 8.21 3.22 12.54
CA ASP A 398 7.11 2.58 11.81
C ASP A 398 6.27 1.61 12.65
N GLU A 399 6.92 0.81 13.50
CA GLU A 399 6.23 -0.19 14.34
C GLU A 399 5.34 0.45 15.40
N ALA A 400 5.85 1.48 16.08
CA ALA A 400 5.07 2.21 17.08
C ALA A 400 3.94 3.00 16.42
N PHE A 401 4.20 3.57 15.24
CA PHE A 401 3.19 4.26 14.43
C PHE A 401 2.02 3.34 14.04
N LEU A 402 2.31 2.17 13.46
CA LEU A 402 1.27 1.20 13.08
C LEU A 402 0.53 0.64 14.30
N ARG A 403 1.22 0.37 15.42
CA ARG A 403 0.57 -0.04 16.67
C ARG A 403 -0.38 1.04 17.20
N ALA A 404 0.01 2.31 17.17
CA ALA A 404 -0.84 3.42 17.58
C ALA A 404 -2.11 3.49 16.73
N LEU A 405 -1.96 3.42 15.39
CA LEU A 405 -3.09 3.46 14.47
C LEU A 405 -4.05 2.28 14.67
N ARG A 406 -3.54 1.06 14.79
CA ARG A 406 -4.37 -0.13 15.07
C ARG A 406 -5.11 -0.01 16.40
N ALA A 407 -4.42 0.45 17.44
CA ALA A 407 -5.03 0.63 18.75
C ALA A 407 -6.09 1.74 18.74
N PHE A 408 -5.83 2.84 18.02
CA PHE A 408 -6.78 3.93 17.85
C PHE A 408 -8.02 3.45 17.10
N TYR A 409 -7.84 2.75 15.97
CA TYR A 409 -8.94 2.18 15.21
C TYR A 409 -9.81 1.25 16.06
N GLN A 410 -9.20 0.31 16.79
CA GLN A 410 -9.91 -0.62 17.67
C GLN A 410 -10.63 0.10 18.83
N GLY A 411 -10.00 1.12 19.41
CA GLY A 411 -10.53 1.84 20.58
C GLY A 411 -11.60 2.91 20.26
N HIS A 412 -11.60 3.45 19.03
CA HIS A 412 -12.50 4.52 18.59
C HIS A 412 -13.45 4.10 17.47
N ARG A 413 -13.54 2.80 17.16
CA ARG A 413 -14.44 2.29 16.14
C ARG A 413 -15.87 2.79 16.40
N PHE A 414 -16.45 3.38 15.36
CA PHE A 414 -17.79 3.97 15.34
C PHE A 414 -18.04 5.07 16.39
N ARG A 415 -16.99 5.82 16.73
CA ARG A 415 -17.07 7.01 17.58
C ARG A 415 -16.44 8.19 16.86
N ALA A 416 -16.97 9.39 17.12
CA ALA A 416 -16.36 10.61 16.64
C ALA A 416 -15.05 10.89 17.38
N ALA A 417 -14.04 11.34 16.64
CA ALA A 417 -12.74 11.72 17.18
C ALA A 417 -12.22 13.00 16.52
N GLY A 418 -11.55 13.85 17.31
CA GLY A 418 -10.73 14.95 16.84
C GLY A 418 -9.23 14.64 16.97
N PHE A 419 -8.36 15.59 16.61
CA PHE A 419 -6.90 15.40 16.67
C PHE A 419 -6.39 14.99 18.07
N ASP A 420 -6.94 15.60 19.13
CA ASP A 420 -6.51 15.32 20.51
C ASP A 420 -6.79 13.88 20.96
N ASP A 421 -7.79 13.22 20.39
CA ASP A 421 -8.15 11.85 20.76
C ASP A 421 -7.15 10.82 20.21
N LEU A 422 -6.38 11.19 19.18
CA LEU A 422 -5.27 10.37 18.68
C LEU A 422 -4.09 10.36 19.67
N ARG A 423 -3.78 11.52 20.29
CA ARG A 423 -2.56 11.72 21.08
C ARG A 423 -2.29 10.60 22.10
N PRO A 424 -3.25 10.18 22.96
CA PRO A 424 -2.99 9.13 23.96
C PRO A 424 -2.54 7.80 23.36
N TYR A 425 -3.00 7.44 22.16
CA TYR A 425 -2.60 6.20 21.48
C TYR A 425 -1.18 6.29 20.96
N PHE A 426 -0.79 7.44 20.42
CA PHE A 426 0.56 7.71 19.96
C PHE A 426 1.56 7.80 21.13
N GLU A 427 1.18 8.44 22.24
CA GLU A 427 2.00 8.50 23.46
C GLU A 427 2.20 7.10 24.05
N LYS A 428 1.13 6.31 24.16
CA LYS A 428 1.21 4.93 24.66
C LYS A 428 2.10 4.05 23.79
N ALA A 429 1.99 4.15 22.47
CA ALA A 429 2.75 3.31 21.55
C ALA A 429 4.23 3.70 21.44
N SER A 430 4.54 4.99 21.60
CA SER A 430 5.91 5.54 21.52
C SER A 430 6.64 5.60 22.86
N GLY A 431 5.91 5.65 23.97
CA GLY A 431 6.48 5.95 25.30
C GLY A 431 6.95 7.39 25.48
N LYS A 432 6.56 8.32 24.59
CA LYS A 432 6.97 9.73 24.60
C LYS A 432 5.79 10.63 24.98
N ASP A 433 6.06 11.75 25.65
CA ASP A 433 5.09 12.86 25.80
C ASP A 433 5.00 13.62 24.46
N LEU A 434 3.81 13.65 23.87
CA LEU A 434 3.54 14.30 22.59
C LEU A 434 2.68 15.56 22.77
N GLY A 435 2.42 16.00 23.99
CA GLY A 435 1.63 17.20 24.27
C GLY A 435 2.21 18.44 23.59
N GLY A 436 3.54 18.64 23.64
CA GLY A 436 4.22 19.74 22.94
C GLY A 436 4.09 19.65 21.42
N PHE A 437 4.17 18.44 20.87
CA PHE A 437 4.04 18.17 19.44
C PHE A 437 2.65 18.55 18.93
N PHE A 438 1.58 18.09 19.58
CA PHE A 438 0.20 18.41 19.18
C PHE A 438 -0.12 19.91 19.35
N ARG A 439 0.34 20.54 20.46
CA ARG A 439 0.20 21.99 20.66
C ARG A 439 0.74 22.81 19.50
N GLN A 440 1.94 22.52 19.00
CA GLN A 440 2.54 23.34 17.95
C GLN A 440 2.07 22.98 16.53
N TRP A 441 1.69 21.72 16.28
CA TRP A 441 1.38 21.28 14.92
C TRP A 441 -0.12 21.21 14.61
N VAL A 442 -0.95 20.99 15.62
CA VAL A 442 -2.41 20.93 15.48
C VAL A 442 -3.03 22.29 15.83
N HIS A 443 -2.72 22.83 17.00
CA HIS A 443 -3.42 24.01 17.55
C HIS A 443 -2.80 25.36 17.15
N ARG A 444 -1.70 25.36 16.40
CA ARG A 444 -0.97 26.57 15.99
C ARG A 444 -0.86 26.67 14.45
N ALA A 445 -1.20 27.86 13.94
CA ALA A 445 -0.95 28.24 12.54
C ALA A 445 0.54 28.59 12.32
N GLY A 446 0.96 28.57 11.07
CA GLY A 446 2.33 28.86 10.64
C GLY A 446 3.17 27.61 10.41
N ALA A 447 4.37 27.86 9.90
CA ALA A 447 5.43 26.88 9.68
C ALA A 447 6.80 27.52 9.98
N PRO A 448 7.79 26.75 10.43
CA PRO A 448 9.15 27.24 10.58
C PRO A 448 9.80 27.51 9.21
N GLU A 449 10.65 28.53 9.15
CA GLU A 449 11.57 28.78 8.04
C GLU A 449 12.97 28.52 8.58
N ILE A 450 13.74 27.58 8.03
CA ILE A 450 15.07 27.23 8.56
C ILE A 450 16.20 27.66 7.63
N GLU A 451 17.35 27.98 8.22
CA GLU A 451 18.56 28.36 7.50
C GLU A 451 19.80 27.77 8.19
N LEU A 452 20.73 27.22 7.39
CA LEU A 452 22.08 26.89 7.83
C LEU A 452 22.97 28.13 7.66
N SER A 453 22.97 29.00 8.66
CA SER A 453 23.68 30.28 8.60
C SER A 453 25.20 30.11 8.63
N GLU A 454 25.70 29.06 9.28
CA GLU A 454 27.13 28.74 9.31
C GLU A 454 27.34 27.23 9.50
N ALA A 455 28.42 26.71 8.90
CA ALA A 455 28.88 25.35 9.13
C ALA A 455 30.41 25.29 9.09
N ARG A 456 31.04 24.81 10.16
CA ARG A 456 32.50 24.72 10.32
C ARG A 456 32.91 23.42 10.99
N VAL A 457 34.13 22.97 10.69
CA VAL A 457 34.73 21.79 11.32
C VAL A 457 35.82 22.27 12.28
N GLU A 458 35.67 21.92 13.56
CA GLU A 458 36.58 22.26 14.64
C GLU A 458 37.40 21.03 15.06
N ARG A 459 38.65 21.25 15.48
CA ARG A 459 39.48 20.19 16.07
C ARG A 459 39.20 20.11 17.57
N THR A 460 38.99 18.91 18.10
CA THR A 460 38.79 18.66 19.53
C THR A 460 39.85 17.70 20.07
N ARG A 461 39.96 17.57 21.40
CA ARG A 461 40.89 16.60 22.04
C ARG A 461 40.56 15.14 21.71
N GLN A 462 39.32 14.84 21.31
CA GLN A 462 38.82 13.50 21.02
C GLN A 462 38.61 13.24 19.51
N GLY A 463 38.96 14.20 18.63
CA GLY A 463 38.75 14.07 17.19
C GLY A 463 38.36 15.40 16.53
N ARG A 464 37.24 15.41 15.81
CA ARG A 464 36.71 16.58 15.11
C ARG A 464 35.24 16.78 15.46
N ARG A 465 34.79 18.03 15.45
CA ARG A 465 33.41 18.41 15.74
C ARG A 465 32.89 19.31 14.63
N LEU A 466 31.77 18.92 14.03
CA LEU A 466 31.02 19.74 13.10
C LEU A 466 30.13 20.68 13.90
N ARG A 467 30.38 21.98 13.77
CA ARG A 467 29.57 23.06 14.33
C ARG A 467 28.66 23.61 13.25
N LEU A 468 27.35 23.57 13.47
CA LEU A 468 26.33 24.11 12.57
C LEU A 468 25.54 25.19 13.31
N GLU A 469 25.48 26.42 12.78
CA GLU A 469 24.56 27.46 13.27
C GLU A 469 23.27 27.41 12.46
N VAL A 470 22.21 26.93 13.10
CA VAL A 470 20.89 26.82 12.46
C VAL A 470 19.97 27.89 13.01
N ALA A 471 19.27 28.61 12.14
CA ALA A 471 18.32 29.66 12.51
C ALA A 471 16.90 29.33 12.01
N GLN A 472 15.91 29.76 12.79
CA GLN A 472 14.49 29.77 12.48
C GLN A 472 14.04 31.20 12.18
N LEU A 473 13.70 31.50 10.93
CA LEU A 473 13.52 32.85 10.39
C LEU A 473 12.10 33.41 10.50
N GLN A 474 11.10 32.58 10.80
CA GLN A 474 9.71 33.02 10.92
C GLN A 474 9.54 34.08 12.04
N GLU A 475 8.55 34.96 11.97
CA GLU A 475 8.37 36.03 12.97
C GLU A 475 7.94 35.52 14.36
N GLY A 476 6.96 34.61 14.43
CA GLY A 476 6.44 34.07 15.71
C GLY A 476 7.41 33.10 16.40
N ASP A 477 7.03 32.53 17.55
CA ASP A 477 7.91 31.69 18.39
C ASP A 477 8.63 30.55 17.66
N ALA A 478 9.78 30.12 18.20
CA ALA A 478 10.51 28.96 17.71
C ALA A 478 9.64 27.69 17.79
N PHE A 479 9.77 26.84 16.76
CA PHE A 479 9.22 25.49 16.77
C PHE A 479 10.24 24.53 17.39
N GLN A 480 9.75 23.48 18.04
CA GLN A 480 10.57 22.35 18.47
C GLN A 480 10.70 21.38 17.29
N LEU A 481 11.92 21.20 16.78
CA LEU A 481 12.23 20.45 15.57
C LEU A 481 13.26 19.36 15.85
N ASP A 482 13.02 18.17 15.32
CA ASP A 482 14.02 17.08 15.25
C ASP A 482 14.70 17.15 13.88
N VAL A 483 15.66 18.07 13.72
CA VAL A 483 16.24 18.44 12.42
C VAL A 483 17.03 17.29 11.81
N PRO A 484 16.64 16.75 10.63
CA PRO A 484 17.44 15.74 9.94
C PRO A 484 18.71 16.39 9.36
N VAL A 485 19.89 15.86 9.71
CA VAL A 485 21.19 16.35 9.27
C VAL A 485 21.90 15.23 8.52
N ALA A 486 22.05 15.37 7.20
CA ALA A 486 22.88 14.48 6.41
C ALA A 486 24.31 15.02 6.27
N ILE A 487 25.27 14.17 6.59
CA ILE A 487 26.70 14.46 6.55
C ILE A 487 27.34 13.44 5.61
N SER A 488 27.88 13.92 4.49
CA SER A 488 28.65 13.10 3.55
C SER A 488 30.13 13.25 3.85
N PHE A 489 30.87 12.13 3.83
CA PHE A 489 32.31 12.08 4.07
C PHE A 489 33.07 11.90 2.76
N GLU A 490 34.36 12.25 2.75
CA GLU A 490 35.24 11.99 1.61
C GLU A 490 35.57 10.49 1.52
N GLY A 491 35.65 9.95 0.30
CA GLY A 491 35.99 8.55 0.00
C GLY A 491 36.77 8.42 -1.31
N GLU A 492 37.30 7.22 -1.61
CA GLU A 492 38.02 6.97 -2.87
C GLU A 492 37.13 7.26 -4.08
N GLY A 493 37.63 8.04 -5.04
CA GLY A 493 36.85 8.49 -6.20
C GLY A 493 35.82 9.61 -5.93
N GLY A 494 35.86 10.23 -4.74
CA GLY A 494 34.97 11.36 -4.39
C GLY A 494 33.57 10.95 -3.89
N VAL A 495 33.35 9.65 -3.69
CA VAL A 495 32.09 9.09 -3.15
C VAL A 495 32.39 8.44 -1.80
N GLY A 496 31.93 9.04 -0.71
CA GLY A 496 32.03 8.47 0.64
C GLY A 496 30.68 8.17 1.28
N GLU A 497 30.71 7.59 2.47
CA GLU A 497 29.51 7.30 3.28
C GLU A 497 28.72 8.59 3.57
N THR A 498 27.39 8.52 3.55
CA THR A 498 26.51 9.58 4.06
C THR A 498 25.80 9.10 5.32
N ARG A 499 25.96 9.82 6.42
CA ARG A 499 25.24 9.56 7.68
C ARG A 499 24.08 10.54 7.82
N LEU A 500 22.92 10.03 8.20
CA LEU A 500 21.73 10.83 8.50
C LEU A 500 21.47 10.79 10.01
N LEU A 501 21.52 11.94 10.66
CA LEU A 501 21.24 12.13 12.08
C LEU A 501 19.97 12.94 12.25
N SER A 502 19.32 12.84 13.42
CA SER A 502 18.25 13.73 13.81
C SER A 502 18.71 14.50 15.05
N VAL A 503 18.67 15.82 14.99
CA VAL A 503 19.24 16.70 16.03
C VAL A 503 18.17 17.68 16.51
N PRO A 504 17.86 17.73 17.82
CA PRO A 504 16.81 18.59 18.33
C PRO A 504 17.20 20.08 18.26
N MET A 505 16.24 20.92 17.90
CA MET A 505 16.33 22.37 17.86
C MET A 505 15.06 22.98 18.48
N SER A 506 15.23 23.83 19.49
CA SER A 506 14.11 24.48 20.20
C SER A 506 14.20 26.01 20.24
N GLU A 507 15.33 26.57 19.81
CA GLU A 507 15.58 28.02 19.84
C GLU A 507 15.48 28.66 18.46
N LYS A 508 15.36 29.99 18.41
CA LYS A 508 15.39 30.77 17.17
C LYS A 508 16.73 30.68 16.44
N ARG A 509 17.81 30.55 17.18
CA ARG A 509 19.16 30.33 16.67
C ARG A 509 19.83 29.35 17.61
N GLN A 510 20.29 28.22 17.08
CA GLN A 510 20.88 27.18 17.88
C GLN A 510 22.13 26.65 17.21
N THR A 511 23.20 26.51 17.99
CA THR A 511 24.39 25.79 17.57
C THR A 511 24.17 24.29 17.74
N LEU A 512 24.26 23.53 16.65
CA LEU A 512 24.27 22.08 16.67
C LEU A 512 25.73 21.58 16.62
N LEU A 513 26.11 20.77 17.60
CA LEU A 513 27.45 20.21 17.73
C LEU A 513 27.40 18.70 17.47
N ILE A 514 28.09 18.24 16.43
CA ILE A 514 28.08 16.84 16.01
C ILE A 514 29.52 16.32 15.95
N ASP A 515 29.82 15.28 16.72
CA ASP A 515 31.13 14.63 16.67
C ASP A 515 31.26 13.78 15.40
N VAL A 516 32.39 13.95 14.69
CA VAL A 516 32.66 13.28 13.42
C VAL A 516 34.03 12.63 13.42
N SER A 517 34.11 11.38 12.94
CA SER A 517 35.33 10.57 12.92
C SER A 517 36.30 10.94 11.79
N SER A 518 35.79 11.58 10.72
CA SER A 518 36.54 11.96 9.52
C SER A 518 36.06 13.34 9.02
N PRO A 519 36.84 14.06 8.17
CA PRO A 519 36.38 15.35 7.64
C PRO A 519 35.10 15.17 6.80
N PRO A 520 34.05 15.96 7.07
CA PRO A 520 32.87 15.97 6.22
C PRO A 520 33.16 16.68 4.90
N ALA A 521 32.71 16.10 3.79
CA ALA A 521 32.75 16.69 2.45
C ALA A 521 31.60 17.69 2.26
N ALA A 522 30.42 17.35 2.77
CA ALA A 522 29.23 18.19 2.70
C ALA A 522 28.26 17.91 3.85
N VAL A 523 27.45 18.90 4.20
CA VAL A 523 26.32 18.77 5.13
C VAL A 523 25.06 19.33 4.47
N ARG A 524 23.91 18.70 4.73
CA ARG A 524 22.60 19.17 4.31
C ARG A 524 21.56 18.97 5.40
N LEU A 525 20.79 20.01 5.70
CA LEU A 525 19.63 19.94 6.58
C LEU A 525 18.39 19.50 5.81
N ASP A 526 17.55 18.70 6.46
CA ASP A 526 16.28 18.16 5.97
C ASP A 526 16.34 17.68 4.50
N PRO A 527 17.28 16.78 4.16
CA PRO A 527 17.56 16.41 2.76
C PRO A 527 16.40 15.67 2.08
N ARG A 528 15.49 15.07 2.87
CA ARG A 528 14.34 14.26 2.42
C ARG A 528 12.99 14.96 2.57
N TYR A 529 12.97 16.23 2.98
CA TYR A 529 11.74 16.97 3.25
C TYR A 529 10.88 16.25 4.30
N ASP A 530 11.51 15.82 5.40
CA ASP A 530 10.84 15.11 6.50
C ASP A 530 10.21 16.09 7.50
N LEU A 531 10.59 17.37 7.48
CA LEU A 531 10.00 18.41 8.34
C LEU A 531 8.86 19.15 7.64
N PHE A 532 7.75 19.40 8.37
CA PHE A 532 6.83 20.46 7.96
C PHE A 532 7.47 21.82 8.19
N ARG A 533 7.82 22.49 7.10
CA ARG A 533 8.47 23.80 7.10
C ARG A 533 8.10 24.56 5.84
N LYS A 534 8.23 25.87 5.88
CA LYS A 534 8.15 26.69 4.68
C LYS A 534 9.50 26.58 3.93
N LEU A 535 9.42 26.16 2.67
CA LEU A 535 10.62 25.98 1.84
C LEU A 535 11.22 27.33 1.48
N ASP A 536 12.56 27.41 1.41
CA ASP A 536 13.19 28.52 0.73
C ASP A 536 12.88 28.43 -0.77
N ARG A 537 12.69 29.58 -1.40
CA ARG A 537 12.28 29.66 -2.80
C ARG A 537 13.31 29.00 -3.73
N ALA A 538 14.59 28.91 -3.38
CA ALA A 538 15.58 28.20 -4.20
C ALA A 538 15.36 26.68 -4.21
N GLU A 539 14.76 26.13 -3.15
CA GLU A 539 14.51 24.68 -3.00
C GLU A 539 13.39 24.15 -3.89
N THR A 540 12.62 25.06 -4.51
CA THR A 540 11.58 24.74 -5.46
C THR A 540 11.95 25.27 -6.85
N PRO A 541 11.61 24.54 -7.92
CA PRO A 541 11.76 25.08 -9.26
C PRO A 541 10.78 26.26 -9.45
N PRO A 542 11.03 27.19 -10.39
CA PRO A 542 10.01 28.16 -10.73
C PRO A 542 8.88 27.43 -11.48
N THR A 543 7.66 27.51 -10.97
CA THR A 543 6.51 26.76 -11.50
C THR A 543 5.38 27.70 -11.87
N ILE A 544 4.47 27.22 -12.71
CA ILE A 544 3.25 27.96 -13.12
C ILE A 544 2.41 28.32 -11.88
N GLY A 545 2.37 27.43 -10.89
CA GLY A 545 1.66 27.58 -9.63
C GLY A 545 2.16 28.76 -8.80
N GLN A 546 3.45 29.08 -8.87
CA GLN A 546 4.00 30.28 -8.22
C GLN A 546 3.44 31.58 -8.82
N THR A 547 3.23 31.62 -10.14
CA THR A 547 2.63 32.80 -10.78
C THR A 547 1.11 32.83 -10.54
N LEU A 548 0.43 31.68 -10.57
CA LEU A 548 -1.02 31.58 -10.28
C LEU A 548 -1.37 31.93 -8.83
N GLY A 549 -0.51 31.56 -7.88
CA GLY A 549 -0.68 31.78 -6.44
C GLY A 549 -0.16 33.13 -5.93
N ALA A 550 0.34 34.00 -6.80
CA ALA A 550 0.88 35.29 -6.37
C ALA A 550 -0.24 36.25 -5.90
N GLU A 551 -0.07 36.86 -4.71
CA GLU A 551 -1.02 37.83 -4.12
C GLU A 551 -1.34 39.01 -5.05
N LYS A 552 -0.39 39.39 -5.89
CA LYS A 552 -0.54 40.42 -6.92
C LYS A 552 0.14 39.94 -8.19
N SER A 553 -0.53 40.13 -9.32
CA SER A 553 -0.01 39.72 -10.62
C SER A 553 -0.06 40.86 -11.64
N VAL A 554 0.88 40.85 -12.58
CA VAL A 554 0.85 41.69 -13.78
C VAL A 554 0.83 40.82 -15.02
N ILE A 555 -0.08 41.11 -15.94
CA ILE A 555 -0.12 40.52 -17.27
C ILE A 555 0.45 41.54 -18.24
N VAL A 556 1.48 41.14 -18.98
CA VAL A 556 2.14 41.94 -20.00
C VAL A 556 1.91 41.27 -21.35
N ILE A 557 1.15 41.93 -22.23
CA ILE A 557 0.76 41.41 -23.54
C ILE A 557 1.70 41.95 -24.61
N ALA A 558 2.18 41.10 -25.52
CA ALA A 558 2.99 41.55 -26.64
C ALA A 558 2.18 42.47 -27.59
N GLU A 559 2.61 43.72 -27.75
CA GLU A 559 1.94 44.71 -28.60
C GLU A 559 2.10 44.40 -30.09
N LYS A 560 3.18 43.69 -30.46
CA LYS A 560 3.51 43.34 -31.84
C LYS A 560 3.09 41.92 -32.23
N GLU A 561 2.22 41.28 -31.45
CA GLU A 561 1.69 39.97 -31.82
C GLU A 561 0.71 40.09 -33.00
N PRO A 562 0.72 39.18 -33.98
CA PRO A 562 -0.22 39.24 -35.10
C PRO A 562 -1.68 39.02 -34.67
N GLU A 563 -2.62 39.62 -35.39
CA GLU A 563 -4.03 39.20 -35.33
C GLU A 563 -4.20 37.83 -36.01
N PRO A 564 -5.05 36.91 -35.49
CA PRO A 564 -6.02 37.08 -34.39
C PRO A 564 -5.48 36.80 -32.97
N LEU A 565 -4.18 36.49 -32.81
CA LEU A 565 -3.60 36.10 -31.52
C LEU A 565 -3.61 37.25 -30.51
N GLN A 566 -3.31 38.47 -30.95
CA GLN A 566 -3.28 39.63 -30.08
C GLN A 566 -4.63 39.89 -29.39
N ALA A 567 -5.73 39.92 -30.15
CA ALA A 567 -7.08 40.06 -29.59
C ALA A 567 -7.43 38.94 -28.61
N ALA A 568 -7.00 37.70 -28.89
CA ALA A 568 -7.23 36.56 -28.01
C ALA A 568 -6.45 36.65 -26.69
N TYR A 569 -5.20 37.15 -26.70
CA TYR A 569 -4.45 37.41 -25.46
C TYR A 569 -5.06 38.53 -24.63
N ARG A 570 -5.54 39.61 -25.25
CA ARG A 570 -6.26 40.68 -24.54
C ARG A 570 -7.53 40.13 -23.89
N SER A 571 -8.32 39.35 -24.63
CA SER A 571 -9.53 38.71 -24.09
C SER A 571 -9.23 37.79 -22.90
N LEU A 572 -8.14 37.01 -22.98
CA LEU A 572 -7.70 36.15 -21.89
C LEU A 572 -7.28 36.95 -20.65
N ALA A 573 -6.48 38.00 -20.85
CA ALA A 573 -6.00 38.84 -19.75
C ALA A 573 -7.16 39.55 -19.03
N GLU A 574 -8.16 39.99 -19.78
CA GLU A 574 -9.37 40.60 -19.24
C GLU A 574 -10.24 39.60 -18.48
N ALA A 575 -10.38 38.37 -18.97
CA ALA A 575 -11.07 37.32 -18.22
C ALA A 575 -10.40 37.05 -16.86
N TRP A 576 -9.07 36.91 -16.82
CA TRP A 576 -8.33 36.71 -15.56
C TRP A 576 -8.40 37.94 -14.64
N ARG A 577 -8.46 39.16 -15.19
CA ARG A 577 -8.67 40.38 -14.40
C ARG A 577 -10.07 40.43 -13.78
N ALA A 578 -11.09 40.02 -14.54
CA ALA A 578 -12.47 39.97 -14.08
C ALA A 578 -12.69 38.91 -12.99
N GLU A 579 -12.00 37.76 -13.09
CA GLU A 579 -12.03 36.71 -12.06
C GLU A 579 -11.42 37.17 -10.72
N LYS A 580 -10.40 38.05 -10.74
CA LYS A 580 -9.75 38.57 -9.53
C LYS A 580 -9.55 40.09 -9.57
N PRO A 581 -10.61 40.88 -9.40
CA PRO A 581 -10.52 42.34 -9.44
C PRO A 581 -9.54 42.88 -8.40
N GLY A 582 -8.64 43.80 -8.80
CA GLY A 582 -7.65 44.42 -7.92
C GLY A 582 -6.38 43.59 -7.64
N VAL A 583 -6.37 42.31 -7.99
CA VAL A 583 -5.20 41.41 -7.88
C VAL A 583 -4.34 41.45 -9.15
N VAL A 584 -5.00 41.51 -10.32
CA VAL A 584 -4.36 41.44 -11.64
C VAL A 584 -4.37 42.81 -12.32
N SER A 585 -3.20 43.31 -12.70
CA SER A 585 -3.08 44.49 -13.59
C SER A 585 -2.66 44.04 -14.99
N VAL A 586 -3.30 44.57 -16.03
CA VAL A 586 -3.00 44.25 -17.43
C VAL A 586 -2.35 45.47 -18.09
N ARG A 587 -1.30 45.25 -18.87
CA ARG A 587 -0.65 46.25 -19.72
C ARG A 587 -0.04 45.59 -20.95
N THR A 588 0.31 46.38 -21.96
CA THR A 588 1.09 45.88 -23.11
C THR A 588 2.57 45.97 -22.81
N ASP A 589 3.38 45.23 -23.56
CA ASP A 589 4.81 45.31 -23.44
C ASP A 589 5.34 46.68 -23.92
N ALA A 590 4.65 47.37 -24.83
CA ALA A 590 4.94 48.75 -25.22
C ALA A 590 4.67 49.77 -24.10
N GLU A 591 3.60 49.58 -23.31
CA GLU A 591 3.22 50.45 -22.19
C GLU A 591 4.12 50.28 -20.94
N ALA A 592 4.87 49.18 -20.84
CA ALA A 592 5.68 48.88 -19.67
C ALA A 592 7.03 49.65 -19.67
N GLU A 593 7.05 50.90 -19.22
CA GLU A 593 8.32 51.64 -19.08
C GLU A 593 9.24 51.01 -18.01
N GLY A 594 10.48 50.65 -18.39
CA GLY A 594 11.50 50.11 -17.47
C GLY A 594 11.40 48.60 -17.15
N PRO A 595 12.07 48.12 -16.08
CA PRO A 595 12.05 46.71 -15.69
C PRO A 595 10.69 46.28 -15.12
N LEU A 596 10.39 44.99 -15.15
CA LEU A 596 9.15 44.42 -14.64
C LEU A 596 8.95 44.72 -13.14
N PRO A 597 7.71 45.02 -12.68
CA PRO A 597 7.46 45.44 -11.30
C PRO A 597 7.82 44.34 -10.30
N LYS A 598 8.46 44.73 -9.18
CA LYS A 598 8.81 43.82 -8.08
C LYS A 598 7.60 43.52 -7.19
N GLY A 599 7.67 42.44 -6.41
CA GLY A 599 6.63 42.04 -5.47
C GLY A 599 5.39 41.43 -6.12
N ARG A 600 5.50 40.98 -7.38
CA ARG A 600 4.35 40.51 -8.18
C ARG A 600 4.72 39.33 -9.06
N GLY A 601 3.76 38.41 -9.22
CA GLY A 601 3.80 37.41 -10.29
C GLY A 601 3.66 38.08 -11.66
N VAL A 602 4.38 37.57 -12.67
CA VAL A 602 4.36 38.15 -14.02
C VAL A 602 3.90 37.12 -15.04
N TRP A 603 2.88 37.46 -15.83
CA TRP A 603 2.50 36.73 -17.02
C TRP A 603 2.97 37.47 -18.26
N LEU A 604 3.76 36.81 -19.11
CA LEU A 604 4.21 37.34 -20.39
C LEU A 604 3.42 36.64 -21.49
N LEU A 605 2.48 37.34 -22.12
CA LEU A 605 1.64 36.77 -23.17
C LEU A 605 2.17 37.18 -24.55
N GLY A 606 2.28 36.21 -25.46
CA GLY A 606 2.71 36.42 -26.84
C GLY A 606 4.14 35.96 -27.12
N ARG A 607 4.38 35.48 -28.35
CA ARG A 607 5.69 35.05 -28.83
C ARG A 607 6.66 36.22 -28.94
N SER A 608 6.15 37.39 -29.35
CA SER A 608 6.96 38.60 -29.61
C SER A 608 7.19 39.47 -28.37
N ASN A 609 6.80 39.01 -27.18
CA ASN A 609 6.90 39.76 -25.92
C ASN A 609 8.37 40.14 -25.62
N ARG A 610 8.67 41.44 -25.54
CA ARG A 610 10.05 41.92 -25.41
C ARG A 610 10.76 41.52 -24.12
N PHE A 611 10.03 41.18 -23.06
CA PHE A 611 10.62 40.78 -21.77
C PHE A 611 10.94 39.28 -21.70
N ARG A 612 10.49 38.48 -22.66
CA ARG A 612 10.64 37.01 -22.68
C ARG A 612 12.09 36.59 -22.47
N ASP A 613 12.99 37.09 -23.31
CA ASP A 613 14.39 36.64 -23.31
C ASP A 613 15.12 37.05 -22.03
N ALA A 614 14.90 38.27 -21.55
CA ALA A 614 15.50 38.76 -20.30
C ALA A 614 15.09 37.89 -19.10
N VAL A 615 13.82 37.51 -19.04
CA VAL A 615 13.27 36.70 -17.95
C VAL A 615 13.67 35.22 -18.06
N LEU A 616 13.55 34.63 -19.25
CA LEU A 616 13.77 33.20 -19.44
C LEU A 616 15.25 32.83 -19.54
N LYS A 617 16.11 33.70 -20.12
CA LYS A 617 17.57 33.48 -20.17
C LYS A 617 18.29 34.02 -18.93
N GLY A 618 17.76 35.06 -18.30
CA GLY A 618 18.34 35.64 -17.08
C GLY A 618 18.24 34.72 -15.85
N GLY A 619 17.27 33.80 -15.82
CA GLY A 619 16.98 32.90 -14.69
C GLY A 619 17.99 31.78 -14.41
N GLY A 620 19.17 31.77 -15.04
CA GLY A 620 20.29 30.88 -14.70
C GLY A 620 20.36 29.57 -15.50
N GLY A 621 20.54 29.66 -16.82
CA GLY A 621 20.88 28.50 -17.66
C GLY A 621 19.79 27.42 -17.72
N LEU A 622 18.53 27.84 -17.77
CA LEU A 622 17.40 26.92 -17.98
C LEU A 622 17.63 26.12 -19.27
N PRO A 623 17.31 24.81 -19.30
CA PRO A 623 17.46 23.96 -20.49
C PRO A 623 16.33 24.23 -21.49
N VAL A 624 16.23 25.48 -21.93
CA VAL A 624 15.29 25.98 -22.93
C VAL A 624 16.04 26.79 -23.97
N ASP A 625 15.91 26.38 -25.23
CA ASP A 625 16.50 27.09 -26.37
C ASP A 625 15.40 27.53 -27.34
N PHE A 626 15.54 28.74 -27.85
CA PHE A 626 14.66 29.33 -28.84
C PHE A 626 15.39 29.42 -30.17
N SER A 627 14.79 28.87 -31.22
CA SER A 627 15.34 28.89 -32.58
C SER A 627 14.29 29.41 -33.56
N GLU A 628 14.70 29.68 -34.81
CA GLU A 628 13.75 30.04 -35.87
C GLU A 628 12.74 28.91 -36.15
N GLY A 629 13.15 27.64 -36.02
CA GLY A 629 12.32 26.46 -36.28
C GLY A 629 11.38 26.06 -35.14
N GLY A 630 11.68 26.43 -33.89
CA GLY A 630 10.88 26.00 -32.74
C GLY A 630 11.50 26.30 -31.38
N VAL A 631 10.93 25.69 -30.34
CA VAL A 631 11.41 25.72 -28.96
C VAL A 631 11.95 24.35 -28.59
N SER A 632 13.16 24.30 -28.03
CA SER A 632 13.70 23.09 -27.42
C SER A 632 13.53 23.15 -25.91
N LEU A 633 12.94 22.12 -25.31
CA LEU A 633 12.70 21.98 -23.87
C LEU A 633 13.33 20.68 -23.39
N GLU A 634 14.30 20.74 -22.47
CA GLU A 634 15.08 19.58 -21.99
C GLU A 634 15.65 18.75 -23.15
N GLY A 635 16.21 19.41 -24.16
CA GLY A 635 16.81 18.77 -25.34
C GLY A 635 15.81 18.20 -26.36
N ARG A 636 14.49 18.29 -26.12
CA ARG A 636 13.46 17.89 -27.11
C ARG A 636 12.98 19.12 -27.88
N HIS A 637 13.06 19.05 -29.21
CA HIS A 637 12.63 20.14 -30.09
C HIS A 637 11.14 20.05 -30.46
N PHE A 638 10.44 21.18 -30.41
CA PHE A 638 9.03 21.33 -30.79
C PHE A 638 8.89 22.48 -31.80
N PRO A 639 8.28 22.26 -32.97
CA PRO A 639 8.14 23.29 -33.99
C PRO A 639 7.20 24.40 -33.53
N TRP A 640 7.36 25.63 -34.03
CA TRP A 640 6.41 26.72 -33.76
C TRP A 640 5.02 26.44 -34.33
N GLU A 641 4.97 25.78 -35.49
CA GLU A 641 3.73 25.40 -36.13
C GLU A 641 3.01 24.32 -35.30
N GLY A 642 1.72 24.55 -35.06
CA GLY A 642 0.87 23.63 -34.30
C GLY A 642 1.10 23.60 -32.79
N HIS A 643 2.16 24.25 -32.24
CA HIS A 643 2.50 24.15 -30.82
C HIS A 643 2.39 25.46 -30.02
N GLY A 644 1.77 25.37 -28.85
CA GLY A 644 1.82 26.38 -27.80
C GLY A 644 2.82 26.01 -26.70
N PHE A 645 3.36 27.01 -26.01
CA PHE A 645 4.38 26.88 -24.99
C PHE A 645 3.99 27.65 -23.73
N VAL A 646 4.25 27.05 -22.58
CA VAL A 646 4.25 27.75 -21.30
C VAL A 646 5.57 27.48 -20.60
N VAL A 647 6.26 28.54 -20.17
CA VAL A 647 7.57 28.43 -19.53
C VAL A 647 7.66 29.39 -18.35
N SER A 648 7.91 28.86 -17.17
CA SER A 648 8.12 29.59 -15.93
C SER A 648 9.61 29.69 -15.63
N ALA A 649 10.06 30.90 -15.29
CA ALA A 649 11.42 31.18 -14.87
C ALA A 649 11.44 32.01 -13.59
N ARG A 650 12.52 31.89 -12.83
CA ARG A 650 12.77 32.72 -11.65
C ARG A 650 13.29 34.07 -12.12
N ARG A 651 12.83 35.14 -11.48
CA ARG A 651 13.25 36.50 -11.83
C ARG A 651 14.56 36.85 -11.11
N PRO A 652 15.66 37.12 -11.82
CA PRO A 652 16.95 37.44 -11.19
C PRO A 652 16.90 38.68 -10.29
N GLU A 653 16.13 39.69 -10.71
CA GLU A 653 15.97 40.95 -9.98
C GLU A 653 14.98 40.88 -8.81
N ASP A 654 14.24 39.77 -8.69
CA ASP A 654 13.22 39.52 -7.67
C ASP A 654 13.00 38.01 -7.46
N ALA A 655 14.00 37.35 -6.86
CA ALA A 655 14.07 35.89 -6.78
C ALA A 655 12.93 35.23 -5.98
N ALA A 656 12.12 36.01 -5.25
CA ALA A 656 10.94 35.54 -4.54
C ALA A 656 9.75 35.25 -5.48
N PHE A 657 9.75 35.80 -6.70
CA PHE A 657 8.67 35.69 -7.66
C PHE A 657 9.11 35.00 -8.96
N SER A 658 8.15 34.32 -9.59
CA SER A 658 8.32 33.75 -10.92
C SER A 658 7.63 34.61 -11.98
N ALA A 659 8.10 34.45 -13.21
CA ALA A 659 7.44 34.95 -14.38
C ALA A 659 7.14 33.77 -15.30
N THR A 660 5.92 33.74 -15.84
CA THR A 660 5.43 32.68 -16.73
C THR A 660 5.13 33.26 -18.10
N TRP A 661 5.87 32.80 -19.09
CA TRP A 661 5.64 33.10 -20.50
C TRP A 661 4.64 32.12 -21.10
N VAL A 662 3.69 32.64 -21.88
CA VAL A 662 2.67 31.88 -22.58
C VAL A 662 2.66 32.30 -24.05
N ALA A 663 2.86 31.34 -24.93
CA ALA A 663 2.68 31.50 -26.37
C ALA A 663 1.76 30.40 -26.91
N ALA A 664 0.83 30.74 -27.79
CA ALA A 664 -0.02 29.81 -28.51
C ALA A 664 0.32 29.86 -30.01
N ALA A 665 0.22 28.73 -30.69
CA ALA A 665 0.33 28.67 -32.15
C ALA A 665 -0.83 29.40 -32.86
N GLN A 666 -2.02 29.39 -32.25
CA GLN A 666 -3.24 29.93 -32.84
C GLN A 666 -4.21 30.45 -31.75
N ALA A 667 -5.00 31.45 -32.10
CA ALA A 667 -5.91 32.13 -31.17
C ALA A 667 -6.93 31.18 -30.53
N GLN A 668 -7.42 30.20 -31.29
CA GLN A 668 -8.42 29.21 -30.88
C GLN A 668 -7.95 28.34 -29.71
N ALA A 669 -6.63 28.16 -29.55
CA ALA A 669 -6.07 27.32 -28.50
C ALA A 669 -6.05 28.01 -27.12
N LEU A 670 -6.09 29.34 -27.06
CA LEU A 670 -5.90 30.09 -25.82
C LEU A 670 -6.96 29.83 -24.75
N PRO A 671 -8.27 29.78 -25.06
CA PRO A 671 -9.29 29.44 -24.05
C PRO A 671 -9.10 28.03 -23.47
N ALA A 672 -8.71 27.05 -24.30
CA ALA A 672 -8.44 25.69 -23.85
C ALA A 672 -7.18 25.60 -22.99
N LEU A 673 -6.11 26.29 -23.39
CA LEU A 673 -4.85 26.39 -22.66
C LEU A 673 -5.07 27.02 -21.29
N ALA A 674 -5.75 28.16 -21.22
CA ALA A 674 -6.04 28.88 -19.98
C ALA A 674 -6.78 28.01 -18.95
N ARG A 675 -7.85 27.33 -19.37
CA ARG A 675 -8.58 26.37 -18.51
C ARG A 675 -7.70 25.23 -18.03
N LYS A 676 -6.72 24.80 -18.83
CA LYS A 676 -5.81 23.71 -18.48
C LYS A 676 -4.73 24.14 -17.49
N LEU A 677 -4.23 25.38 -17.54
CA LEU A 677 -3.07 25.84 -16.76
C LEU A 677 -3.21 25.66 -15.25
N VAL A 678 -4.41 25.84 -14.70
CA VAL A 678 -4.69 25.63 -13.27
C VAL A 678 -4.37 24.19 -12.82
N HIS A 679 -4.37 23.20 -13.73
CA HIS A 679 -4.01 21.81 -13.43
C HIS A 679 -2.51 21.52 -13.54
N TYR A 680 -1.74 22.45 -14.12
CA TYR A 680 -0.31 22.29 -14.36
C TYR A 680 0.56 23.14 -13.42
N GLY A 681 0.00 23.61 -12.30
CA GLY A 681 0.69 24.49 -11.35
C GLY A 681 2.04 23.97 -10.85
N LYS A 682 2.27 22.66 -10.80
CA LYS A 682 3.55 22.09 -10.34
C LYS A 682 4.65 22.00 -11.41
N TYR A 683 4.34 22.34 -12.66
CA TYR A 683 5.29 22.24 -13.77
C TYR A 683 5.94 23.60 -14.04
N SER A 684 7.19 23.56 -14.48
CA SER A 684 7.93 24.74 -14.94
C SER A 684 7.75 25.00 -16.42
N TYR A 685 7.49 23.97 -17.22
CA TYR A 685 7.28 24.12 -18.64
C TYR A 685 6.23 23.16 -19.20
N LEU A 686 5.58 23.57 -20.27
CA LEU A 686 4.58 22.82 -21.03
C LEU A 686 4.76 23.07 -22.53
N ALA A 687 4.55 22.03 -23.34
CA ALA A 687 4.27 22.16 -24.75
C ALA A 687 2.88 21.57 -25.02
N PHE A 688 2.08 22.28 -25.82
CA PHE A 688 0.73 21.88 -26.22
C PHE A 688 0.62 21.83 -27.73
N GLU A 689 -0.21 20.94 -28.26
CA GLU A 689 -0.44 20.76 -29.69
C GLU A 689 -1.92 21.01 -30.04
N GLY A 690 -2.15 21.66 -31.19
CA GLY A 690 -3.47 21.82 -31.79
C GLY A 690 -4.43 22.79 -31.07
N GLU A 691 -5.66 22.92 -31.59
CA GLU A 691 -6.69 23.85 -31.08
C GLU A 691 -7.19 23.47 -29.69
N ARG A 692 -7.14 22.18 -29.35
CA ARG A 692 -7.55 21.69 -28.03
C ARG A 692 -6.48 21.86 -26.96
N ALA A 693 -5.28 22.33 -27.34
CA ALA A 693 -4.10 22.41 -26.48
C ALA A 693 -3.81 21.05 -25.79
N ASP A 694 -3.61 20.01 -26.59
CA ASP A 694 -3.31 18.66 -26.09
C ASP A 694 -1.85 18.58 -25.62
N ASN A 695 -1.58 17.91 -24.51
CA ASN A 695 -0.25 17.96 -23.88
C ASN A 695 0.79 17.18 -24.70
N ALA A 696 1.77 17.88 -25.26
CA ALA A 696 2.90 17.29 -25.99
C ALA A 696 4.14 17.10 -25.10
N ALA A 697 4.34 18.00 -24.13
CA ALA A 697 5.37 17.87 -23.11
C ALA A 697 5.03 18.60 -21.81
N LYS A 698 5.63 18.16 -20.71
CA LYS A 698 5.61 18.84 -19.41
C LYS A 698 6.79 18.42 -18.54
N GLY A 699 7.26 19.30 -17.68
CA GLY A 699 8.27 18.99 -16.69
C GLY A 699 8.52 20.15 -15.73
N ALA A 700 9.43 19.95 -14.78
CA ALA A 700 9.85 20.96 -13.83
C ALA A 700 11.37 21.05 -13.84
N TRP A 701 11.90 22.26 -13.71
CA TRP A 701 13.35 22.47 -13.71
C TRP A 701 14.01 21.83 -12.47
N PRO A 702 15.33 21.59 -12.48
CA PRO A 702 16.06 21.23 -11.28
C PRO A 702 16.00 22.35 -10.23
N ALA A 703 15.84 21.99 -8.96
CA ALA A 703 15.92 22.92 -7.83
C ALA A 703 17.21 22.69 -7.02
N GLN A 704 17.74 23.74 -6.39
CA GLN A 704 18.95 23.67 -5.57
C GLN A 704 18.69 24.28 -4.18
N SER A 705 19.24 23.70 -3.11
CA SER A 705 19.06 24.24 -1.75
C SER A 705 20.37 24.80 -1.20
N PRO A 706 20.82 26.00 -1.63
CA PRO A 706 22.06 26.60 -1.13
C PRO A 706 21.95 27.02 0.35
N ARG A 707 20.74 27.33 0.86
CA ARG A 707 20.55 27.79 2.24
C ARG A 707 20.61 26.69 3.31
N LEU A 708 20.36 25.45 2.92
CA LEU A 708 20.36 24.30 3.84
C LEU A 708 21.53 23.37 3.61
N SER A 709 22.45 23.71 2.70
CA SER A 709 23.60 22.86 2.41
C SER A 709 24.91 23.65 2.44
N ARG A 710 25.94 23.00 2.97
CA ARG A 710 27.31 23.50 2.90
C ARG A 710 28.21 22.41 2.34
N ARG A 711 29.01 22.77 1.34
CA ARG A 711 30.15 21.96 0.89
C ARG A 711 31.42 22.48 1.53
N PHE A 712 32.26 21.58 2.00
CA PHE A 712 33.58 21.89 2.58
C PHE A 712 34.71 21.72 1.56
N SER A 713 34.45 21.01 0.46
CA SER A 713 35.37 20.84 -0.67
C SER A 713 34.67 21.15 -2.01
N PRO A 714 35.31 21.88 -2.95
CA PRO A 714 34.73 22.16 -4.27
C PRO A 714 34.46 20.90 -5.11
N ALA A 715 35.26 19.84 -4.89
CA ALA A 715 35.13 18.56 -5.58
C ALA A 715 34.07 17.63 -4.95
N ALA A 716 33.47 18.02 -3.82
CA ALA A 716 32.50 17.19 -3.12
C ALA A 716 31.22 17.00 -3.95
N ALA A 717 30.85 15.75 -4.17
CA ALA A 717 29.57 15.39 -4.77
C ALA A 717 28.40 15.89 -3.88
N PRO A 718 27.21 16.16 -4.47
CA PRO A 718 26.02 16.44 -3.68
C PRO A 718 25.71 15.30 -2.71
N VAL A 719 25.19 15.63 -1.52
CA VAL A 719 24.72 14.65 -0.54
C VAL A 719 23.71 13.71 -1.19
N ARG A 720 24.06 12.43 -1.34
CA ARG A 720 23.17 11.36 -1.81
C ARG A 720 22.85 10.42 -0.65
N LEU A 721 21.56 10.20 -0.43
CA LEU A 721 21.06 9.22 0.53
C LEU A 721 20.61 7.97 -0.21
N ALA A 722 20.75 6.81 0.43
CA ALA A 722 20.07 5.61 -0.03
C ALA A 722 18.54 5.86 -0.07
N PRO A 723 17.77 5.21 -0.96
CA PRO A 723 16.32 5.33 -0.95
C PRO A 723 15.74 4.96 0.43
N SER A 724 14.74 5.70 0.92
CA SER A 724 14.00 5.32 2.13
C SER A 724 13.15 4.08 1.86
N GLU A 725 13.08 3.16 2.83
CA GLU A 725 12.16 2.03 2.73
C GLU A 725 10.70 2.49 2.92
N PRO A 726 9.76 2.02 2.08
CA PRO A 726 8.35 2.35 2.25
C PRO A 726 7.76 1.61 3.44
N LEU A 727 6.70 2.17 4.04
CA LEU A 727 6.01 1.58 5.21
C LEU A 727 5.60 0.12 4.96
N THR A 728 5.23 -0.21 3.73
CA THR A 728 4.76 -1.54 3.30
C THR A 728 5.87 -2.55 3.06
N ARG A 729 7.14 -2.13 2.89
CA ARG A 729 8.26 -3.08 2.74
C ARG A 729 8.52 -3.87 4.01
N ARG A 730 8.16 -3.33 5.18
CA ARG A 730 8.15 -4.09 6.44
C ARG A 730 7.01 -5.11 6.53
N MET A 731 6.09 -5.12 5.57
CA MET A 731 5.08 -6.15 5.32
C MET A 731 5.51 -7.14 4.21
N ALA A 732 6.67 -6.92 3.59
CA ALA A 732 7.38 -7.85 2.74
C ALA A 732 8.48 -8.54 3.56
N PHE A 733 8.88 -9.75 3.16
CA PHE A 733 9.92 -10.50 3.85
C PHE A 733 11.24 -9.71 3.86
N SER A 734 11.77 -9.42 5.05
CA SER A 734 13.02 -8.66 5.20
C SER A 734 14.22 -9.52 4.84
N SER A 735 14.88 -9.22 3.71
CA SER A 735 16.09 -9.93 3.27
C SER A 735 17.23 -9.84 4.30
N GLU A 736 17.34 -8.73 5.03
CA GLU A 736 18.36 -8.55 6.08
C GLU A 736 18.07 -9.41 7.31
N ARG A 737 16.80 -9.55 7.71
CA ARG A 737 16.44 -10.44 8.82
C ARG A 737 16.71 -11.90 8.47
N MET A 738 16.27 -12.31 7.27
CA MET A 738 16.54 -13.65 6.75
C MET A 738 18.04 -13.94 6.66
N LYS A 739 18.83 -12.96 6.23
CA LYS A 739 20.29 -13.03 6.27
C LYS A 739 20.85 -13.23 7.68
N GLY A 740 20.31 -12.53 8.68
CA GLY A 740 20.67 -12.74 10.09
C GLY A 740 20.45 -14.19 10.54
N ASP A 741 19.34 -14.79 10.14
CA ASP A 741 18.99 -16.17 10.48
C ASP A 741 19.96 -17.17 9.85
N VAL A 742 20.25 -16.99 8.55
CA VAL A 742 21.24 -17.80 7.84
C VAL A 742 22.63 -17.67 8.46
N LEU A 743 23.09 -16.44 8.74
CA LEU A 743 24.39 -16.19 9.35
C LEU A 743 24.52 -16.87 10.71
N ARG A 744 23.45 -16.87 11.52
CA ARG A 744 23.44 -17.57 12.80
C ARG A 744 23.52 -19.08 12.61
N LEU A 745 22.64 -19.65 11.78
CA LEU A 745 22.51 -21.09 11.60
C LEU A 745 23.73 -21.71 10.91
N ALA A 746 24.36 -21.01 9.96
CA ALA A 746 25.54 -21.45 9.23
C ALA A 746 26.87 -21.01 9.89
N SER A 747 26.84 -20.45 11.10
CA SER A 747 28.05 -20.08 11.82
C SER A 747 28.87 -21.32 12.22
N ALA A 748 30.17 -21.13 12.43
CA ALA A 748 31.04 -22.20 12.91
C ALA A 748 30.62 -22.74 14.29
N GLU A 749 30.01 -21.89 15.13
CA GLU A 749 29.46 -22.26 16.45
C GLU A 749 28.33 -23.29 16.37
N MET A 750 27.61 -23.34 15.23
CA MET A 750 26.56 -24.32 14.97
C MET A 750 27.12 -25.66 14.48
N GLU A 751 28.44 -25.80 14.36
CA GLU A 751 29.13 -27.07 14.03
C GLU A 751 28.57 -27.78 12.79
N GLY A 752 28.08 -26.99 11.81
CA GLY A 752 27.46 -27.50 10.59
C GLY A 752 26.18 -28.31 10.84
N ARG A 753 25.58 -28.16 12.02
CA ARG A 753 24.32 -28.80 12.46
C ARG A 753 24.34 -30.32 12.21
N GLY A 754 25.48 -30.94 12.46
CA GLY A 754 25.68 -32.38 12.33
C GLY A 754 24.88 -33.17 13.36
N LEU A 755 24.37 -34.35 12.98
CA LEU A 755 23.61 -35.19 13.91
C LEU A 755 24.43 -35.55 15.16
N GLY A 756 23.86 -35.25 16.33
CA GLY A 756 24.50 -35.47 17.63
C GLY A 756 25.50 -34.39 18.07
N SER A 757 25.65 -33.29 17.31
CA SER A 757 26.50 -32.17 17.71
C SER A 757 25.80 -31.20 18.67
N ALA A 758 26.58 -30.47 19.47
CA ALA A 758 26.03 -29.40 20.31
C ALA A 758 25.46 -28.25 19.47
N GLY A 759 26.04 -28.03 18.29
CA GLY A 759 25.53 -27.06 17.31
C GLY A 759 24.13 -27.37 16.79
N LEU A 760 23.77 -28.65 16.60
CA LEU A 760 22.40 -29.04 16.22
C LEU A 760 21.41 -28.70 17.34
N ASP A 761 21.75 -28.98 18.60
CA ASP A 761 20.90 -28.65 19.74
C ASP A 761 20.70 -27.13 19.91
N GLN A 762 21.77 -26.35 19.73
CA GLN A 762 21.71 -24.88 19.74
C GLN A 762 20.83 -24.33 18.62
N ALA A 763 20.90 -24.94 17.42
CA ALA A 763 20.02 -24.57 16.31
C ALA A 763 18.56 -24.83 16.69
N ALA A 764 18.24 -26.00 17.24
CA ALA A 764 16.88 -26.33 17.66
C ALA A 764 16.32 -25.33 18.70
N ASP A 765 17.12 -24.95 19.69
CA ASP A 765 16.72 -24.01 20.74
C ASP A 765 16.50 -22.60 20.18
N TYR A 766 17.38 -22.16 19.27
CA TYR A 766 17.20 -20.90 18.52
C TYR A 766 15.90 -20.89 17.73
N LEU A 767 15.58 -21.99 17.02
CA LEU A 767 14.35 -22.10 16.25
C LEU A 767 13.11 -22.08 17.13
N ALA A 768 13.11 -22.79 18.26
CA ALA A 768 11.99 -22.77 19.20
C ALA A 768 11.72 -21.35 19.74
N GLY A 769 12.77 -20.61 20.11
CA GLY A 769 12.64 -19.21 20.53
C GLY A 769 12.05 -18.32 19.44
N ARG A 770 12.47 -18.52 18.18
CA ARG A 770 11.96 -17.74 17.04
C ARG A 770 10.50 -18.05 16.70
N LEU A 771 10.08 -19.31 16.77
CA LEU A 771 8.68 -19.68 16.61
C LEU A 771 7.80 -19.11 17.75
N GLN A 772 8.33 -19.06 18.97
CA GLN A 772 7.66 -18.43 20.11
C GLN A 772 7.50 -16.91 19.93
N GLU A 773 8.57 -16.21 19.53
CA GLU A 773 8.54 -14.75 19.24
C GLU A 773 7.54 -14.41 18.13
N ALA A 774 7.42 -15.30 17.13
CA ALA A 774 6.44 -15.21 16.06
C ALA A 774 4.98 -15.34 16.53
N GLY A 775 4.74 -15.82 17.76
CA GLY A 775 3.41 -15.97 18.36
C GLY A 775 2.79 -17.35 18.17
N LEU A 776 3.54 -18.32 17.64
CA LEU A 776 3.06 -19.69 17.46
C LEU A 776 2.96 -20.41 18.80
N LYS A 777 1.99 -21.32 18.92
CA LYS A 777 1.87 -22.22 20.07
C LYS A 777 2.78 -23.44 19.89
N PRO A 778 3.25 -24.06 20.98
CA PRO A 778 3.97 -25.33 20.90
C PRO A 778 3.05 -26.45 20.35
N TRP A 779 3.66 -27.39 19.62
CA TRP A 779 2.95 -28.56 19.05
C TRP A 779 2.38 -29.50 20.11
N SER A 780 3.17 -29.79 21.15
CA SER A 780 2.74 -30.59 22.29
C SER A 780 2.29 -29.70 23.45
N ALA A 781 1.61 -30.27 24.45
CA ALA A 781 0.95 -29.52 25.52
C ALA A 781 1.83 -28.43 26.18
N ASN A 782 3.17 -28.54 26.17
CA ASN A 782 4.07 -27.49 26.66
C ASN A 782 5.45 -27.43 25.95
N SER A 783 5.64 -28.03 24.78
CA SER A 783 6.97 -28.05 24.12
C SER A 783 6.90 -27.93 22.60
N TYR A 784 7.81 -27.13 22.03
CA TYR A 784 8.07 -27.06 20.59
C TYR A 784 8.83 -28.29 20.08
N PHE A 785 9.34 -29.16 20.95
CA PHE A 785 10.19 -30.27 20.55
C PHE A 785 9.41 -31.60 20.44
N GLN A 786 9.69 -32.36 19.38
CA GLN A 786 9.38 -33.79 19.26
C GLN A 786 10.69 -34.58 19.32
N GLU A 787 10.95 -35.22 20.46
CA GLU A 787 12.27 -35.81 20.78
C GLU A 787 12.28 -37.35 20.67
N TRP A 788 13.39 -37.92 20.20
CA TRP A 788 13.64 -39.37 20.21
C TRP A 788 15.13 -39.69 20.18
N SER A 789 15.49 -40.97 20.39
CA SER A 789 16.87 -41.46 20.13
C SER A 789 16.91 -42.29 18.84
N ALA A 790 17.94 -42.11 18.03
CA ALA A 790 18.19 -42.90 16.82
C ALA A 790 19.57 -43.57 16.89
N GLU A 791 19.64 -44.83 16.42
CA GLU A 791 20.89 -45.55 16.19
C GLU A 791 21.36 -45.30 14.76
N LEU A 792 22.47 -44.58 14.59
CA LEU A 792 23.01 -44.23 13.28
C LEU A 792 24.11 -45.22 12.87
N SER A 793 23.86 -46.02 11.83
CA SER A 793 24.85 -46.95 11.29
C SER A 793 26.02 -46.20 10.66
N SER A 794 27.26 -46.59 11.01
CA SER A 794 28.50 -45.99 10.48
C SER A 794 28.66 -44.49 10.78
N GLY A 795 28.03 -43.99 11.85
CA GLY A 795 28.06 -42.60 12.29
C GLY A 795 28.39 -42.45 13.78
N PRO A 796 27.92 -41.37 14.46
CA PRO A 796 28.23 -41.10 15.87
C PRO A 796 27.58 -42.07 16.88
N GLY A 797 26.94 -43.14 16.42
CA GLY A 797 26.26 -44.13 17.25
C GLY A 797 24.84 -43.70 17.63
N ARG A 798 24.48 -43.88 18.90
CA ARG A 798 23.17 -43.47 19.43
C ARG A 798 23.15 -41.97 19.68
N VAL A 799 22.26 -41.24 18.99
CA VAL A 799 22.10 -39.79 19.14
C VAL A 799 20.68 -39.44 19.58
N ALA A 800 20.55 -38.36 20.36
CA ALA A 800 19.27 -37.70 20.61
C ALA A 800 18.95 -36.78 19.44
N LEU A 801 17.70 -36.78 18.98
CA LEU A 801 17.20 -35.99 17.87
C LEU A 801 15.90 -35.31 18.29
N LYS A 802 15.68 -34.09 17.80
CA LYS A 802 14.46 -33.31 18.05
C LYS A 802 13.96 -32.63 16.78
N ASN A 803 12.68 -32.77 16.45
CA ASN A 803 12.03 -31.85 15.50
C ASN A 803 11.57 -30.60 16.27
N VAL A 804 11.57 -29.43 15.63
CA VAL A 804 11.07 -28.18 16.21
C VAL A 804 9.78 -27.79 15.50
N ILE A 805 8.67 -27.73 16.23
CA ILE A 805 7.32 -27.65 15.66
C ILE A 805 6.49 -26.60 16.42
N GLY A 806 6.03 -25.58 15.69
CA GLY A 806 5.10 -24.56 16.17
C GLY A 806 3.81 -24.58 15.36
N ILE A 807 2.69 -24.23 16.00
CA ILE A 807 1.37 -24.24 15.36
C ILE A 807 0.63 -22.92 15.52
N LEU A 808 -0.15 -22.60 14.48
CA LEU A 808 -1.18 -21.58 14.50
C LEU A 808 -2.53 -22.25 14.28
N PRO A 809 -3.37 -22.41 15.32
CA PRO A 809 -4.68 -23.01 15.19
C PRO A 809 -5.59 -22.26 14.22
N GLY A 810 -6.39 -23.00 13.44
CA GLY A 810 -7.43 -22.42 12.60
C GLY A 810 -8.57 -21.81 13.41
N SER A 811 -9.29 -20.88 12.81
CA SER A 811 -10.42 -20.15 13.40
C SER A 811 -11.78 -20.66 12.93
N ASP A 812 -11.83 -21.49 11.87
CA ASP A 812 -13.06 -22.08 11.36
C ASP A 812 -13.33 -23.43 12.04
N PRO A 813 -14.42 -23.58 12.82
CA PRO A 813 -14.79 -24.85 13.45
C PRO A 813 -15.05 -25.98 12.44
N GLY A 814 -15.49 -25.66 11.22
CA GLY A 814 -15.74 -26.64 10.16
C GLY A 814 -14.46 -27.24 9.55
N LEU A 815 -13.32 -26.57 9.75
CA LEU A 815 -11.99 -27.02 9.33
C LEU A 815 -11.13 -27.43 10.53
N ALA A 816 -11.73 -27.55 11.72
CA ALA A 816 -11.03 -27.96 12.93
C ALA A 816 -10.40 -29.35 12.75
N GLY A 817 -9.09 -29.45 13.01
CA GLY A 817 -8.32 -30.69 12.82
C GLY A 817 -7.66 -30.84 11.44
N GLU A 818 -7.97 -29.96 10.47
CA GLU A 818 -7.24 -29.87 9.20
C GLU A 818 -6.07 -28.89 9.30
N TRP A 819 -4.93 -29.30 8.75
CA TRP A 819 -3.68 -28.54 8.83
C TRP A 819 -2.96 -28.45 7.50
N VAL A 820 -2.37 -27.29 7.22
CA VAL A 820 -1.37 -27.13 6.16
C VAL A 820 0.00 -27.10 6.82
N LEU A 821 0.92 -27.92 6.33
CA LEU A 821 2.29 -28.01 6.83
C LEU A 821 3.24 -27.19 5.97
N VAL A 822 4.09 -26.41 6.62
CA VAL A 822 5.28 -25.78 6.04
C VAL A 822 6.49 -26.37 6.73
N SER A 823 7.43 -26.90 5.96
CA SER A 823 8.63 -27.53 6.52
C SER A 823 9.93 -27.06 5.89
N ALA A 824 11.01 -27.24 6.63
CA ALA A 824 12.40 -27.22 6.18
C ALA A 824 13.18 -28.16 7.10
N HIS A 825 14.30 -28.73 6.67
CA HIS A 825 15.21 -29.42 7.61
C HIS A 825 16.25 -28.44 8.16
N TYR A 826 16.67 -28.66 9.40
CA TYR A 826 17.66 -27.80 10.06
C TYR A 826 18.98 -28.49 10.37
N ASP A 827 19.08 -29.82 10.17
CA ASP A 827 20.37 -30.52 10.18
C ASP A 827 21.15 -30.28 8.88
N HIS A 828 22.45 -30.54 8.93
CA HIS A 828 23.31 -30.68 7.77
C HIS A 828 24.49 -31.62 8.10
N LEU A 829 25.53 -31.66 7.28
CA LEU A 829 26.58 -32.69 7.33
C LEU A 829 27.61 -32.54 8.47
N GLY A 830 27.60 -31.45 9.24
CA GLY A 830 28.61 -31.20 10.29
C GLY A 830 30.04 -31.26 9.77
N LEU A 831 30.80 -32.30 10.15
CA LEU A 831 32.16 -32.58 9.67
C LEU A 831 32.20 -33.53 8.45
N GLY A 832 31.09 -33.68 7.74
CA GLY A 832 30.99 -34.45 6.51
C GLY A 832 30.34 -35.83 6.65
N TRP A 833 29.39 -36.00 7.57
CA TRP A 833 28.60 -37.23 7.71
C TRP A 833 27.12 -36.90 7.46
N PRO A 834 26.33 -37.74 6.77
CA PRO A 834 26.67 -39.09 6.30
C PRO A 834 27.32 -39.18 4.91
N ASP A 835 27.32 -38.10 4.13
CA ASP A 835 27.66 -38.14 2.69
C ASP A 835 28.52 -36.93 2.25
N ALA A 836 29.70 -36.73 2.86
CA ALA A 836 30.65 -35.74 2.36
C ALA A 836 31.28 -36.18 1.04
N ARG A 837 31.43 -35.21 0.13
CA ARG A 837 32.17 -35.42 -1.12
C ARG A 837 33.65 -35.76 -0.86
N PRO A 838 34.30 -36.52 -1.77
CA PRO A 838 35.73 -36.82 -1.70
C PRO A 838 36.58 -35.56 -1.47
N GLY A 839 37.44 -35.60 -0.44
CA GLY A 839 38.31 -34.48 -0.05
C GLY A 839 37.65 -33.43 0.88
N ALA A 840 36.37 -33.61 1.24
CA ALA A 840 35.67 -32.75 2.20
C ALA A 840 35.50 -33.36 3.60
N GLN A 841 35.82 -34.65 3.78
CA GLN A 841 35.69 -35.33 5.07
C GLN A 841 36.50 -34.62 6.17
N GLY A 842 35.91 -34.43 7.35
CA GLY A 842 36.54 -33.78 8.50
C GLY A 842 36.54 -32.25 8.43
N ARG A 843 36.03 -31.64 7.34
CA ARG A 843 35.88 -30.19 7.22
C ARG A 843 34.46 -29.78 7.62
N LEU A 844 34.33 -28.58 8.18
CA LEU A 844 33.04 -28.00 8.51
C LEU A 844 32.20 -27.78 7.23
N HIS A 845 30.95 -28.22 7.27
CA HIS A 845 29.93 -27.98 6.25
C HIS A 845 28.92 -26.98 6.83
N PRO A 846 28.98 -25.69 6.48
CA PRO A 846 28.10 -24.67 7.08
C PRO A 846 26.62 -24.86 6.73
N GLY A 847 26.32 -25.40 5.54
CA GLY A 847 24.95 -25.64 5.09
C GLY A 847 24.12 -24.37 4.98
N ALA A 848 24.67 -23.34 4.33
CA ALA A 848 24.02 -22.04 4.21
C ALA A 848 22.79 -22.10 3.29
N ASP A 849 22.94 -22.69 2.10
CA ASP A 849 21.80 -22.97 1.23
C ASP A 849 21.07 -24.23 1.68
N ASP A 850 21.82 -25.22 2.19
CA ASP A 850 21.34 -26.54 2.59
C ASP A 850 21.53 -26.80 4.11
N ASN A 851 20.59 -26.41 4.97
CA ASN A 851 19.34 -25.75 4.62
C ASN A 851 18.98 -24.60 5.56
N ALA A 852 19.99 -23.81 5.96
CA ALA A 852 19.74 -22.58 6.71
C ALA A 852 18.85 -21.60 5.92
N SER A 853 18.91 -21.61 4.59
CA SER A 853 18.04 -20.81 3.71
C SER A 853 16.56 -21.19 3.84
N GLY A 854 16.20 -22.48 3.79
CA GLY A 854 14.83 -22.96 3.94
C GLY A 854 14.28 -22.69 5.33
N VAL A 855 15.10 -22.91 6.36
CA VAL A 855 14.75 -22.59 7.76
C VAL A 855 14.51 -21.09 7.94
N SER A 856 15.36 -20.24 7.37
CA SER A 856 15.16 -18.78 7.39
C SER A 856 13.84 -18.36 6.72
N ALA A 857 13.47 -18.98 5.60
CA ALA A 857 12.20 -18.69 4.94
C ALA A 857 11.00 -19.16 5.78
N LEU A 858 11.11 -20.33 6.41
CA LEU A 858 10.11 -20.85 7.34
C LEU A 858 9.88 -19.91 8.53
N LEU A 859 10.95 -19.40 9.15
CA LEU A 859 10.84 -18.45 10.28
C LEU A 859 10.19 -17.14 9.85
N ALA A 860 10.54 -16.62 8.68
CA ALA A 860 9.94 -15.39 8.18
C ALA A 860 8.43 -15.57 7.89
N LEU A 861 8.03 -16.73 7.37
CA LEU A 861 6.61 -17.10 7.20
C LEU A 861 5.90 -17.23 8.55
N ALA A 862 6.53 -17.86 9.55
CA ALA A 862 5.99 -17.98 10.90
C ALA A 862 5.70 -16.60 11.51
N GLU A 863 6.60 -15.64 11.38
CA GLU A 863 6.40 -14.26 11.84
C GLU A 863 5.26 -13.55 11.12
N THR A 864 5.10 -13.84 9.83
CA THR A 864 4.04 -13.23 9.00
C THR A 864 2.66 -13.73 9.40
N PHE A 865 2.53 -15.02 9.73
CA PHE A 865 1.23 -15.64 10.05
C PHE A 865 0.92 -15.69 11.54
N GLY A 866 1.93 -15.78 12.41
CA GLY A 866 1.81 -16.29 13.78
C GLY A 866 0.93 -15.50 14.76
N ARG A 867 0.36 -14.38 14.33
CA ARG A 867 -0.60 -13.57 15.11
C ARG A 867 -1.93 -13.30 14.38
N GLY A 868 -2.13 -13.88 13.20
CA GLY A 868 -3.34 -13.74 12.40
C GLY A 868 -4.36 -14.85 12.66
N ALA A 869 -5.63 -14.59 12.35
CA ALA A 869 -6.68 -15.61 12.32
C ALA A 869 -6.82 -16.17 10.91
N LEU A 870 -6.56 -17.48 10.73
CA LEU A 870 -6.72 -18.18 9.45
C LEU A 870 -7.88 -19.18 9.54
N PRO A 871 -8.61 -19.49 8.45
CA PRO A 871 -9.68 -20.49 8.50
C PRO A 871 -9.16 -21.87 8.91
N ARG A 872 -8.19 -22.41 8.17
CA ARG A 872 -7.47 -23.66 8.48
C ARG A 872 -6.17 -23.39 9.25
N GLY A 873 -5.76 -24.32 10.10
CA GLY A 873 -4.52 -24.19 10.89
C GLY A 873 -3.25 -24.38 10.06
N LEU A 874 -2.15 -23.80 10.54
CA LEU A 874 -0.79 -23.97 10.00
C LEU A 874 0.12 -24.69 11.00
N ILE A 875 0.94 -25.60 10.48
CA ILE A 875 2.06 -26.22 11.19
C ILE A 875 3.37 -25.71 10.55
N PHE A 876 4.26 -25.18 11.37
CA PHE A 876 5.61 -24.80 11.00
C PHE A 876 6.57 -25.81 11.64
N ALA A 877 7.21 -26.66 10.83
CA ALA A 877 8.06 -27.75 11.31
C ALA A 877 9.48 -27.66 10.73
N ALA A 878 10.47 -27.51 11.60
CA ALA A 878 11.87 -27.73 11.26
C ALA A 878 12.27 -29.17 11.62
N PHE A 879 12.53 -30.01 10.62
CA PHE A 879 12.87 -31.42 10.80
C PHE A 879 14.37 -31.64 10.96
N THR A 880 14.75 -32.70 11.68
CA THR A 880 16.15 -33.15 11.79
C THR A 880 16.35 -34.51 11.13
N GLY A 881 17.57 -34.78 10.67
CA GLY A 881 17.98 -36.04 10.06
C GLY A 881 17.49 -36.25 8.65
N GLU A 882 17.27 -35.18 7.87
CA GLU A 882 16.98 -35.27 6.43
C GLU A 882 18.12 -36.01 5.72
N GLU A 883 19.34 -35.55 5.96
CA GLU A 883 20.59 -36.03 5.35
C GLU A 883 20.85 -37.52 5.62
N ALA A 884 20.34 -38.00 6.76
CA ALA A 884 20.43 -39.39 7.22
C ALA A 884 19.20 -40.25 6.85
N GLY A 885 18.42 -39.82 5.86
CA GLY A 885 17.29 -40.57 5.32
C GLY A 885 15.93 -40.13 5.87
N ARG A 886 15.74 -38.82 6.10
CA ARG A 886 14.47 -38.20 6.50
C ARG A 886 13.93 -38.69 7.83
N LEU A 887 14.81 -38.86 8.81
CA LEU A 887 14.48 -39.44 10.11
C LEU A 887 13.36 -38.64 10.81
N GLY A 888 13.45 -37.31 10.80
CA GLY A 888 12.51 -36.40 11.43
C GLY A 888 11.14 -36.37 10.77
N SER A 889 11.05 -36.13 9.45
CA SER A 889 9.77 -36.11 8.75
C SER A 889 9.08 -37.48 8.72
N ARG A 890 9.84 -38.58 8.57
CA ARG A 890 9.28 -39.95 8.70
C ARG A 890 8.71 -40.20 10.09
N ARG A 891 9.39 -39.71 11.15
CA ARG A 891 8.89 -39.82 12.53
C ARG A 891 7.61 -39.00 12.69
N PHE A 892 7.60 -37.75 12.23
CA PHE A 892 6.42 -36.90 12.27
C PHE A 892 5.22 -37.55 11.58
N VAL A 893 5.40 -38.05 10.36
CA VAL A 893 4.35 -38.78 9.64
C VAL A 893 3.88 -39.99 10.42
N LYS A 894 4.81 -40.85 10.90
CA LYS A 894 4.44 -42.09 11.62
C LYS A 894 3.62 -41.83 12.88
N GLU A 895 3.92 -40.76 13.62
CA GLU A 895 3.26 -40.45 14.89
C GLU A 895 2.00 -39.59 14.75
N ASN A 896 1.91 -38.77 13.69
CA ASN A 896 0.89 -37.72 13.59
C ASN A 896 -0.08 -37.92 12.40
N THR A 897 0.00 -39.03 11.67
CA THR A 897 -0.99 -39.37 10.61
C THR A 897 -2.08 -40.35 11.07
N GLY A 898 -2.05 -40.77 12.34
CA GLY A 898 -3.23 -41.31 13.03
C GLY A 898 -4.11 -40.18 13.55
N SER A 899 -5.44 -40.29 13.37
CA SER A 899 -6.46 -39.38 13.92
C SER A 899 -6.13 -38.94 15.36
N PRO A 900 -6.24 -37.64 15.72
CA PRO A 900 -7.11 -36.63 15.10
C PRO A 900 -6.45 -35.62 14.15
N LEU A 901 -5.18 -35.76 13.78
CA LEU A 901 -4.48 -34.77 12.96
C LEU A 901 -4.54 -35.11 11.46
N ARG A 902 -5.18 -34.24 10.65
CA ARG A 902 -5.26 -34.39 9.20
C ARG A 902 -4.48 -33.30 8.49
N VAL A 903 -3.25 -33.59 8.07
CA VAL A 903 -2.48 -32.69 7.18
C VAL A 903 -3.04 -32.82 5.76
N VAL A 904 -3.56 -31.73 5.21
CA VAL A 904 -4.23 -31.72 3.89
C VAL A 904 -3.30 -31.30 2.75
N ALA A 905 -2.19 -30.64 3.07
CA ALA A 905 -1.13 -30.26 2.15
C ALA A 905 0.19 -30.01 2.90
N ALA A 906 1.32 -30.35 2.28
CA ALA A 906 2.66 -30.08 2.81
C ALA A 906 3.52 -29.33 1.78
N VAL A 907 4.14 -28.23 2.20
CA VAL A 907 5.07 -27.43 1.39
C VAL A 907 6.43 -27.44 2.08
N ASN A 908 7.41 -28.06 1.44
CA ASN A 908 8.78 -28.16 1.94
C ASN A 908 9.69 -27.11 1.29
N LEU A 909 10.54 -26.46 2.07
CA LEU A 909 11.51 -25.44 1.64
C LEU A 909 12.92 -26.01 1.79
N ASP A 910 13.59 -26.23 0.67
CA ASP A 910 14.91 -26.84 0.64
C ASP A 910 15.73 -26.23 -0.49
N THR A 911 16.94 -25.78 -0.15
CA THR A 911 17.91 -25.15 -1.07
C THR A 911 17.27 -24.00 -1.86
N VAL A 912 16.75 -23.02 -1.11
CA VAL A 912 15.95 -21.88 -1.61
C VAL A 912 16.71 -20.54 -1.60
N GLY A 913 17.96 -20.53 -1.15
CA GLY A 913 18.80 -19.34 -1.02
C GLY A 913 19.52 -18.93 -2.29
N ARG A 914 19.51 -19.72 -3.37
CA ARG A 914 20.29 -19.46 -4.60
C ARG A 914 19.47 -19.25 -5.86
N LEU A 915 18.36 -18.51 -5.75
CA LEU A 915 17.46 -18.29 -6.87
C LEU A 915 18.13 -17.50 -8.02
N GLY A 916 18.78 -16.38 -7.71
CA GLY A 916 19.33 -15.49 -8.72
C GLY A 916 18.24 -14.96 -9.65
N GLY A 917 18.52 -14.98 -10.97
CA GLY A 917 17.55 -14.60 -12.00
C GLY A 917 16.64 -15.74 -12.50
N ARG A 918 16.67 -16.91 -11.85
CA ARG A 918 15.88 -18.09 -12.26
C ARG A 918 14.47 -18.03 -11.66
N LYS A 919 13.59 -18.91 -12.17
CA LYS A 919 12.32 -19.21 -11.51
C LYS A 919 12.51 -20.26 -10.42
N PRO A 920 11.79 -20.18 -9.28
CA PRO A 920 11.71 -21.30 -8.35
C PRO A 920 11.07 -22.51 -9.02
N VAL A 921 11.47 -23.71 -8.60
CA VAL A 921 10.91 -24.97 -9.09
C VAL A 921 10.10 -25.61 -7.96
N ALA A 922 8.85 -25.96 -8.26
CA ALA A 922 8.01 -26.77 -7.39
C ALA A 922 8.07 -28.23 -7.85
N LEU A 923 8.78 -29.08 -7.12
CA LEU A 923 8.90 -30.52 -7.38
C LEU A 923 7.76 -31.29 -6.70
N GLY A 924 7.35 -32.43 -7.29
CA GLY A 924 6.32 -33.29 -6.72
C GLY A 924 4.88 -32.79 -6.91
N THR A 925 4.65 -31.84 -7.82
CA THR A 925 3.30 -31.30 -8.09
C THR A 925 2.32 -32.36 -8.62
N GLY A 926 2.80 -33.53 -9.05
CA GLY A 926 1.96 -34.66 -9.41
C GLY A 926 1.25 -35.32 -8.21
N SER A 927 1.57 -34.93 -6.97
CA SER A 927 0.92 -35.47 -5.76
C SER A 927 -0.54 -35.06 -5.60
N ALA A 928 -0.99 -33.99 -6.27
CA ALA A 928 -2.39 -33.56 -6.34
C ALA A 928 -2.69 -32.83 -7.65
N ARG A 929 -3.95 -32.87 -8.09
CA ARG A 929 -4.37 -32.30 -9.39
C ARG A 929 -4.29 -30.79 -9.43
N GLU A 930 -4.38 -30.15 -8.27
CA GLU A 930 -4.53 -28.71 -8.13
C GLU A 930 -3.18 -27.97 -8.04
N TRP A 931 -2.06 -28.67 -7.78
CA TRP A 931 -0.78 -28.03 -7.48
C TRP A 931 -0.28 -27.12 -8.60
N ALA A 932 -0.34 -27.57 -9.87
CA ALA A 932 0.15 -26.77 -10.99
C ALA A 932 -0.58 -25.41 -11.08
N ARG A 933 -1.91 -25.42 -10.94
CA ARG A 933 -2.74 -24.20 -10.94
C ARG A 933 -2.43 -23.32 -9.73
N LEU A 934 -2.32 -23.90 -8.54
CA LEU A 934 -2.04 -23.16 -7.30
C LEU A 934 -0.67 -22.48 -7.34
N ILE A 935 0.34 -23.15 -7.89
CA ILE A 935 1.69 -22.59 -8.06
C ILE A 935 1.68 -21.43 -9.06
N GLU A 936 0.97 -21.57 -10.18
CA GLU A 936 0.81 -20.49 -11.16
C GLU A 936 0.09 -19.28 -10.54
N GLU A 937 -1.04 -19.49 -9.86
CA GLU A 937 -1.82 -18.44 -9.20
C GLU A 937 -1.06 -17.74 -8.06
N ALA A 938 -0.25 -18.50 -7.31
CA ALA A 938 0.61 -17.96 -6.25
C ALA A 938 1.78 -17.16 -6.85
N GLY A 939 2.40 -17.67 -7.91
CA GLY A 939 3.50 -16.97 -8.60
C GLY A 939 3.06 -15.66 -9.25
N ASN A 940 1.87 -15.64 -9.85
CA ASN A 940 1.27 -14.42 -10.40
C ASN A 940 0.97 -13.39 -9.31
N ALA A 941 0.42 -13.80 -8.18
CA ALA A 941 0.13 -12.91 -7.05
C ALA A 941 1.40 -12.36 -6.39
N ALA A 942 2.45 -13.18 -6.29
CA ALA A 942 3.72 -12.79 -5.71
C ALA A 942 4.62 -11.99 -6.67
N GLY A 943 4.28 -11.90 -7.96
CA GLY A 943 5.16 -11.33 -8.98
C GLY A 943 6.44 -12.16 -9.21
N GLN A 944 6.40 -13.45 -8.89
CA GLN A 944 7.51 -14.39 -9.03
C GLN A 944 6.99 -15.67 -9.67
N ALA A 945 7.11 -15.79 -11.00
CA ALA A 945 6.74 -17.03 -11.69
C ALA A 945 7.59 -18.21 -11.17
N ALA A 946 6.97 -19.37 -11.04
CA ALA A 946 7.59 -20.64 -10.66
C ALA A 946 7.22 -21.74 -11.65
N ASP A 947 8.12 -22.70 -11.85
CA ASP A 947 7.89 -23.85 -12.72
C ASP A 947 7.34 -25.02 -11.89
N ALA A 948 6.25 -25.64 -12.34
CA ALA A 948 5.62 -26.79 -11.70
C ALA A 948 6.08 -28.09 -12.37
N VAL A 949 6.77 -28.96 -11.62
CA VAL A 949 7.30 -30.24 -12.10
C VAL A 949 6.55 -31.37 -11.40
N ALA A 950 5.91 -32.25 -12.18
CA ALA A 950 5.08 -33.31 -11.63
C ALA A 950 5.89 -34.39 -10.91
N GLU A 951 7.07 -34.70 -11.45
CA GLU A 951 7.99 -35.70 -10.88
C GLU A 951 8.68 -35.16 -9.62
N ASP A 952 8.96 -36.08 -8.70
CA ASP A 952 9.86 -35.85 -7.57
C ASP A 952 11.06 -36.81 -7.72
N PRO A 953 12.29 -36.31 -7.91
CA PRO A 953 13.49 -37.13 -8.03
C PRO A 953 13.82 -37.90 -6.75
N GLY A 954 13.18 -37.54 -5.62
CA GLY A 954 13.40 -38.09 -4.30
C GLY A 954 14.61 -37.47 -3.61
N GLY A 955 14.53 -37.27 -2.30
CA GLY A 955 15.63 -36.75 -1.49
C GLY A 955 15.09 -36.20 -0.19
N SER A 956 14.27 -35.15 -0.30
CA SER A 956 13.86 -34.29 0.81
C SER A 956 12.55 -34.66 1.50
N ASP A 957 12.20 -33.89 2.54
CA ASP A 957 11.17 -34.20 3.53
C ASP A 957 9.75 -34.34 2.98
N GLN A 958 9.39 -33.63 1.90
CA GLN A 958 8.07 -33.72 1.26
C GLN A 958 7.72 -35.16 0.86
N VAL A 959 8.74 -35.96 0.54
CA VAL A 959 8.54 -37.35 0.11
C VAL A 959 7.96 -38.21 1.22
N SER A 960 8.30 -37.94 2.48
CA SER A 960 7.72 -38.66 3.63
C SER A 960 6.19 -38.48 3.70
N PHE A 961 5.69 -37.31 3.29
CA PHE A 961 4.26 -36.99 3.23
C PHE A 961 3.60 -37.59 2.01
N ALA A 962 4.25 -37.49 0.84
CA ALA A 962 3.76 -38.12 -0.39
C ALA A 962 3.66 -39.66 -0.26
N GLU A 963 4.64 -40.31 0.39
CA GLU A 963 4.62 -41.75 0.71
C GLU A 963 3.43 -42.13 1.62
N ALA A 964 2.94 -41.20 2.44
CA ALA A 964 1.76 -41.36 3.30
C ALA A 964 0.45 -40.92 2.62
N GLY A 965 0.46 -40.58 1.33
CA GLY A 965 -0.70 -40.16 0.56
C GLY A 965 -1.13 -38.70 0.78
N ILE A 966 -0.33 -37.90 1.49
CA ILE A 966 -0.56 -36.48 1.72
C ILE A 966 0.00 -35.69 0.53
N PRO A 967 -0.80 -34.82 -0.12
CA PRO A 967 -0.32 -33.92 -1.16
C PRO A 967 0.87 -33.08 -0.68
N ALA A 968 2.01 -33.21 -1.34
CA ALA A 968 3.25 -32.60 -0.90
C ALA A 968 4.11 -32.12 -2.06
N ILE A 969 4.77 -30.98 -1.89
CA ILE A 969 5.72 -30.41 -2.84
C ILE A 969 6.98 -29.91 -2.15
N GLN A 970 8.06 -29.77 -2.91
CA GLN A 970 9.26 -29.02 -2.51
C GLN A 970 9.40 -27.78 -3.38
N LEU A 971 9.64 -26.62 -2.76
CA LEU A 971 10.12 -25.42 -3.44
C LEU A 971 11.65 -25.40 -3.38
N PHE A 972 12.27 -25.19 -4.54
CA PHE A 972 13.70 -25.30 -4.77
C PHE A 972 14.19 -24.16 -5.67
N ALA A 973 15.38 -23.60 -5.41
CA ALA A 973 15.95 -22.51 -6.21
C ALA A 973 16.73 -22.97 -7.45
N GLY A 974 16.89 -24.29 -7.65
CA GLY A 974 17.64 -24.86 -8.77
C GLY A 974 19.07 -25.26 -8.39
N PRO A 975 19.70 -26.20 -9.11
CA PRO A 975 20.96 -26.80 -8.70
C PRO A 975 22.15 -25.82 -8.78
N HIS A 976 23.20 -26.11 -8.02
CA HIS A 976 24.50 -25.43 -8.03
C HIS A 976 25.64 -26.36 -7.57
N GLU A 977 26.89 -25.93 -7.75
CA GLU A 977 28.09 -26.75 -7.51
C GLU A 977 28.48 -26.93 -6.03
N ASP A 978 28.01 -26.02 -5.16
CA ASP A 978 28.36 -25.98 -3.73
C ASP A 978 27.55 -26.98 -2.86
N TYR A 979 26.56 -27.68 -3.42
CA TYR A 979 25.72 -28.63 -2.68
C TYR A 979 26.53 -29.72 -1.96
N HIS A 980 26.27 -29.94 -0.67
CA HIS A 980 27.02 -30.85 0.22
C HIS A 980 28.54 -30.57 0.26
N ARG A 981 28.94 -29.30 0.30
CA ARG A 981 30.37 -28.91 0.37
C ARG A 981 30.63 -27.88 1.46
N PRO A 982 31.88 -27.82 1.99
CA PRO A 982 32.33 -26.74 2.87
C PRO A 982 32.21 -25.33 2.26
N SER A 983 32.04 -25.24 0.94
CA SER A 983 31.90 -24.00 0.20
C SER A 983 30.44 -23.49 0.11
N ASP A 984 29.47 -24.20 0.69
CA ASP A 984 28.10 -23.70 0.87
C ASP A 984 28.03 -22.69 2.01
N THR A 985 28.41 -21.44 1.72
CA THR A 985 28.58 -20.36 2.70
C THR A 985 27.57 -19.22 2.52
N PRO A 986 27.22 -18.47 3.60
CA PRO A 986 26.20 -17.43 3.57
C PRO A 986 26.44 -16.31 2.54
N GLU A 987 27.70 -16.02 2.20
CA GLU A 987 28.07 -14.93 1.29
C GLU A 987 27.62 -15.21 -0.16
N LYS A 988 27.30 -16.47 -0.48
CA LYS A 988 26.92 -16.88 -1.84
C LYS A 988 25.40 -16.91 -2.08
N LEU A 989 24.59 -16.64 -1.06
CA LEU A 989 23.14 -16.64 -1.18
C LEU A 989 22.59 -15.36 -1.82
N ASP A 990 21.53 -15.49 -2.59
CA ASP A 990 20.69 -14.41 -3.09
C ASP A 990 19.53 -14.16 -2.10
N TYR A 991 19.77 -13.29 -1.10
CA TYR A 991 18.76 -12.96 -0.08
C TYR A 991 17.53 -12.25 -0.64
N GLN A 992 17.65 -11.53 -1.75
CA GLN A 992 16.48 -10.96 -2.42
C GLN A 992 15.66 -12.07 -3.07
N GLY A 993 16.31 -13.04 -3.72
CA GLY A 993 15.68 -14.25 -4.24
C GLY A 993 14.98 -15.08 -3.16
N LEU A 994 15.64 -15.25 -2.02
CA LEU A 994 15.07 -15.92 -0.85
C LEU A 994 13.78 -15.21 -0.36
N SER A 995 13.77 -13.87 -0.32
CA SER A 995 12.57 -13.10 0.02
C SER A 995 11.42 -13.25 -1.00
N ARG A 996 11.76 -13.42 -2.29
CA ARG A 996 10.77 -13.69 -3.35
C ARG A 996 10.17 -15.09 -3.22
N ILE A 997 10.97 -16.09 -2.84
CA ILE A 997 10.47 -17.45 -2.55
C ILE A 997 9.56 -17.45 -1.32
N ALA A 998 9.92 -16.72 -0.26
CA ALA A 998 9.05 -16.55 0.89
C ALA A 998 7.72 -15.86 0.51
N ALA A 999 7.77 -14.84 -0.35
CA ALA A 999 6.57 -14.18 -0.90
C ALA A 999 5.68 -15.15 -1.67
N LEU A 1000 6.25 -15.92 -2.60
CA LEU A 1000 5.53 -16.97 -3.33
C LEU A 1000 4.91 -18.01 -2.38
N THR A 1001 5.67 -18.45 -1.39
CA THR A 1001 5.20 -19.43 -0.39
C THR A 1001 4.06 -18.86 0.44
N ARG A 1002 4.12 -17.59 0.84
CA ARG A 1002 3.03 -16.91 1.55
C ARG A 1002 1.73 -16.95 0.74
N GLU A 1003 1.77 -16.57 -0.53
CA GLU A 1003 0.59 -16.58 -1.41
C GLU A 1003 0.03 -18.00 -1.58
N LEU A 1004 0.91 -18.99 -1.72
CA LEU A 1004 0.51 -20.39 -1.78
C LEU A 1004 -0.19 -20.85 -0.49
N LEU A 1005 0.38 -20.51 0.67
CA LEU A 1005 -0.21 -20.86 1.96
C LEU A 1005 -1.56 -20.17 2.20
N GLN A 1006 -1.69 -18.89 1.85
CA GLN A 1006 -2.97 -18.17 1.95
C GLN A 1006 -4.09 -18.87 1.17
N ARG A 1007 -3.77 -19.43 0.00
CA ARG A 1007 -4.70 -20.24 -0.80
C ARG A 1007 -5.00 -21.56 -0.14
N LEU A 1008 -3.99 -22.28 0.36
CA LEU A 1008 -4.17 -23.57 1.01
C LEU A 1008 -4.96 -23.48 2.31
N VAL A 1009 -4.85 -22.39 3.07
CA VAL A 1009 -5.58 -22.22 4.34
C VAL A 1009 -7.02 -21.74 4.16
N SER A 1010 -7.34 -21.16 3.00
CA SER A 1010 -8.69 -20.63 2.70
C SER A 1010 -9.46 -21.49 1.69
N GLY A 1011 -8.76 -22.34 0.94
CA GLY A 1011 -9.33 -23.17 -0.11
C GLY A 1011 -9.72 -24.59 0.34
N PRO A 1012 -10.41 -25.35 -0.52
CA PRO A 1012 -10.71 -26.75 -0.25
C PRO A 1012 -9.42 -27.58 -0.07
N GLY A 1013 -9.51 -28.71 0.64
CA GLY A 1013 -8.40 -29.66 0.73
C GLY A 1013 -8.02 -30.20 -0.66
N LEU A 1014 -6.76 -30.55 -0.86
CA LEU A 1014 -6.26 -30.99 -2.16
C LEU A 1014 -6.66 -32.43 -2.48
N THR A 1015 -6.92 -32.73 -3.76
CA THR A 1015 -7.25 -34.07 -4.21
C THR A 1015 -5.98 -34.86 -4.46
N SER A 1016 -5.62 -35.74 -3.52
CA SER A 1016 -4.48 -36.65 -3.68
C SER A 1016 -4.63 -37.45 -4.98
N ALA A 1017 -3.61 -37.40 -5.84
CA ALA A 1017 -3.65 -38.05 -7.14
C ALA A 1017 -3.48 -39.58 -7.06
N GLY A 1018 -3.34 -40.15 -5.86
CA GLY A 1018 -3.09 -41.57 -5.66
C GLY A 1018 -1.78 -41.98 -6.31
N LEU A 1019 -0.65 -41.57 -5.73
CA LEU A 1019 0.61 -42.28 -5.99
C LEU A 1019 0.37 -43.70 -5.46
N GLY A 1020 0.12 -44.64 -6.38
CA GLY A 1020 -0.22 -46.01 -6.03
C GLY A 1020 0.73 -46.54 -4.97
N ALA A 1021 0.19 -47.34 -4.05
CA ALA A 1021 0.94 -48.13 -3.08
C ALA A 1021 1.88 -49.10 -3.82
N ALA A 1022 2.95 -48.59 -4.40
CA ALA A 1022 3.99 -49.33 -5.07
C ALA A 1022 4.97 -49.80 -4.00
N GLY A 1023 4.54 -50.82 -3.25
CA GLY A 1023 5.39 -51.73 -2.50
C GLY A 1023 6.11 -51.12 -1.28
N GLN A 1024 6.15 -51.89 -0.20
CA GLN A 1024 7.24 -51.83 0.75
C GLN A 1024 8.56 -52.07 -0.03
N ALA A 1025 9.21 -51.00 -0.50
CA ALA A 1025 10.57 -51.08 -0.99
C ALA A 1025 11.49 -51.19 0.22
N SER A 1026 12.33 -52.24 0.20
CA SER A 1026 13.43 -52.45 1.15
C SER A 1026 14.21 -51.16 1.42
N ARG A 1027 14.75 -51.03 2.65
CA ARG A 1027 15.71 -49.97 3.07
C ARG A 1027 16.51 -49.43 1.86
N PRO A 1028 16.38 -48.13 1.50
CA PRO A 1028 17.10 -47.63 0.34
C PRO A 1028 18.60 -47.70 0.61
N ALA A 1029 19.35 -48.39 -0.26
CA ALA A 1029 20.79 -48.26 -0.26
C ALA A 1029 21.16 -46.84 -0.73
N ALA A 1030 22.01 -46.14 0.03
CA ALA A 1030 22.57 -44.87 -0.38
C ALA A 1030 23.38 -45.05 -1.69
N ARG A 1031 23.30 -44.07 -2.59
CA ARG A 1031 24.03 -44.08 -3.86
C ARG A 1031 25.54 -44.01 -3.55
N ARG A 1032 26.31 -45.03 -3.91
CA ARG A 1032 27.75 -45.14 -3.57
C ARG A 1032 28.69 -44.54 -4.62
N VAL A 1033 28.16 -44.16 -5.78
CA VAL A 1033 28.93 -43.68 -6.93
C VAL A 1033 28.39 -42.39 -7.51
N SER A 1034 29.24 -41.59 -8.12
CA SER A 1034 28.85 -40.39 -8.85
C SER A 1034 29.39 -40.39 -10.28
N LEU A 1035 28.58 -39.84 -11.18
CA LEU A 1035 29.02 -39.46 -12.53
C LEU A 1035 29.43 -37.98 -12.56
N GLY A 1036 29.08 -37.19 -11.55
CA GLY A 1036 29.31 -35.73 -11.48
C GLY A 1036 28.46 -34.90 -12.45
N THR A 1037 27.33 -35.44 -12.90
CA THR A 1037 26.33 -34.73 -13.70
C THR A 1037 25.44 -33.83 -12.84
N ILE A 1038 25.09 -32.66 -13.37
CA ILE A 1038 24.10 -31.73 -12.79
C ILE A 1038 22.83 -31.86 -13.63
N PRO A 1039 21.73 -32.39 -13.09
CA PRO A 1039 20.51 -32.62 -13.86
C PRO A 1039 19.74 -31.32 -14.13
N ASP A 1040 18.96 -31.33 -15.20
CA ASP A 1040 17.95 -30.33 -15.50
C ASP A 1040 16.57 -30.83 -15.04
N PHE A 1041 16.06 -30.25 -13.95
CA PHE A 1041 14.82 -30.69 -13.29
C PHE A 1041 13.54 -30.25 -14.03
N VAL A 1042 13.62 -29.28 -14.96
CA VAL A 1042 12.44 -28.81 -15.71
C VAL A 1042 12.30 -29.53 -17.07
N PHE A 1043 13.22 -30.44 -17.39
CA PHE A 1043 13.12 -31.25 -18.60
C PHE A 1043 12.04 -32.31 -18.48
N SER A 1044 11.11 -32.35 -19.45
CA SER A 1044 9.97 -33.27 -19.50
C SER A 1044 10.03 -34.29 -20.64
N GLY A 1045 11.15 -34.35 -21.38
CA GLY A 1045 11.35 -35.35 -22.44
C GLY A 1045 11.86 -36.70 -21.92
N GLU A 1046 11.95 -37.69 -22.80
CA GLU A 1046 12.51 -39.00 -22.45
C GLU A 1046 14.02 -38.91 -22.17
N GLY A 1047 14.45 -39.40 -21.01
CA GLY A 1047 15.84 -39.39 -20.54
C GLY A 1047 16.12 -38.40 -19.41
N ALA A 1048 17.39 -38.21 -19.08
CA ALA A 1048 17.84 -37.27 -18.06
C ALA A 1048 18.73 -36.19 -18.69
N ARG A 1049 18.17 -34.99 -18.94
CA ARG A 1049 18.92 -33.85 -19.48
C ARG A 1049 19.88 -33.27 -18.45
N LEU A 1050 21.07 -32.89 -18.91
CA LEU A 1050 22.10 -32.26 -18.08
C LEU A 1050 21.99 -30.74 -18.19
N SER A 1051 21.85 -30.06 -17.05
CA SER A 1051 22.05 -28.61 -16.96
C SER A 1051 23.54 -28.26 -16.82
N GLY A 1052 24.37 -29.21 -16.40
CA GLY A 1052 25.81 -29.07 -16.36
C GLY A 1052 26.55 -30.35 -15.95
N VAL A 1053 27.87 -30.24 -15.86
CA VAL A 1053 28.78 -31.28 -15.36
C VAL A 1053 29.77 -30.64 -14.38
N SER A 1054 30.13 -31.37 -13.33
CA SER A 1054 31.10 -30.89 -12.33
C SER A 1054 32.52 -30.95 -12.90
N ALA A 1055 33.34 -29.94 -12.63
CA ALA A 1055 34.74 -29.93 -13.03
C ALA A 1055 35.50 -31.11 -12.42
N GLY A 1056 36.34 -31.77 -13.21
CA GLY A 1056 37.13 -32.96 -12.86
C GLY A 1056 36.34 -34.26 -12.74
N SER A 1057 35.03 -34.25 -13.02
CA SER A 1057 34.16 -35.41 -12.82
C SER A 1057 34.27 -36.49 -13.91
N PRO A 1058 33.79 -37.72 -13.65
CA PRO A 1058 33.66 -38.75 -14.67
C PRO A 1058 32.86 -38.30 -15.90
N ALA A 1059 31.80 -37.51 -15.73
CA ALA A 1059 31.00 -36.97 -16.82
C ALA A 1059 31.81 -36.03 -17.71
N GLU A 1060 32.55 -35.09 -17.11
CA GLU A 1060 33.40 -34.16 -17.87
C GLU A 1060 34.54 -34.89 -18.58
N LYS A 1061 35.21 -35.83 -17.89
CA LYS A 1061 36.26 -36.68 -18.48
C LYS A 1061 35.73 -37.54 -19.63
N ALA A 1062 34.47 -37.98 -19.56
CA ALA A 1062 33.77 -38.71 -20.62
C ALA A 1062 33.25 -37.80 -21.74
N GLY A 1063 33.45 -36.48 -21.65
CA GLY A 1063 33.06 -35.53 -22.69
C GLY A 1063 31.58 -35.13 -22.68
N LEU A 1064 30.83 -35.44 -21.61
CA LEU A 1064 29.46 -34.98 -21.41
C LEU A 1064 29.43 -33.48 -21.12
N ARG A 1065 28.38 -32.80 -21.57
CA ARG A 1065 28.26 -31.33 -21.55
C ARG A 1065 26.83 -30.91 -21.17
N PRO A 1066 26.63 -29.65 -20.74
CA PRO A 1066 25.29 -29.07 -20.63
C PRO A 1066 24.49 -29.26 -21.93
N GLY A 1067 23.24 -29.67 -21.81
CA GLY A 1067 22.33 -29.92 -22.95
C GLY A 1067 22.23 -31.40 -23.36
N ASP A 1068 23.19 -32.25 -23.00
CA ASP A 1068 23.12 -33.69 -23.30
C ASP A 1068 21.94 -34.36 -22.56
N VAL A 1069 21.27 -35.29 -23.22
CA VAL A 1069 20.18 -36.09 -22.62
C VAL A 1069 20.61 -37.53 -22.45
N ILE A 1070 20.83 -37.99 -21.22
CA ILE A 1070 21.19 -39.38 -20.94
C ILE A 1070 19.97 -40.28 -21.18
N VAL A 1071 20.10 -41.22 -22.11
CA VAL A 1071 19.02 -42.15 -22.52
C VAL A 1071 19.37 -43.61 -22.26
N ALA A 1072 20.62 -43.92 -21.90
CA ALA A 1072 21.03 -45.24 -21.43
C ALA A 1072 22.22 -45.18 -20.48
N LEU A 1073 22.27 -46.10 -19.51
CA LEU A 1073 23.39 -46.24 -18.58
C LEU A 1073 23.71 -47.72 -18.36
N GLY A 1074 24.92 -48.15 -18.74
CA GLY A 1074 25.35 -49.54 -18.65
C GLY A 1074 24.48 -50.51 -19.44
N GLY A 1075 24.03 -50.08 -20.63
CA GLY A 1075 23.12 -50.83 -21.50
C GLY A 1075 21.64 -50.80 -21.10
N MET A 1076 21.30 -50.25 -19.92
CA MET A 1076 19.92 -50.11 -19.46
C MET A 1076 19.31 -48.80 -19.96
N PRO A 1077 18.06 -48.78 -20.46
CA PRO A 1077 17.39 -47.55 -20.87
C PRO A 1077 17.16 -46.62 -19.67
N VAL A 1078 17.27 -45.31 -19.91
CA VAL A 1078 16.98 -44.25 -18.96
C VAL A 1078 15.84 -43.42 -19.53
N LYS A 1079 14.65 -43.48 -18.92
CA LYS A 1079 13.48 -42.73 -19.39
C LYS A 1079 13.20 -41.47 -18.58
N SER A 1080 13.72 -41.39 -17.36
CA SER A 1080 13.54 -40.24 -16.47
C SER A 1080 14.77 -40.01 -15.59
N LEU A 1081 14.82 -38.83 -14.97
CA LEU A 1081 15.85 -38.51 -13.96
C LEU A 1081 15.81 -39.47 -12.76
N ARG A 1082 14.61 -39.94 -12.37
CA ARG A 1082 14.44 -40.90 -11.28
C ARG A 1082 15.05 -42.26 -11.63
N GLU A 1083 14.85 -42.75 -12.86
CA GLU A 1083 15.48 -43.99 -13.33
C GLU A 1083 16.99 -43.86 -13.43
N PHE A 1084 17.50 -42.74 -13.95
CA PHE A 1084 18.93 -42.45 -13.99
C PHE A 1084 19.56 -42.51 -12.59
N SER A 1085 18.93 -41.85 -11.62
CA SER A 1085 19.38 -41.84 -10.22
C SER A 1085 19.30 -43.24 -9.59
N GLY A 1086 18.25 -44.02 -9.91
CA GLY A 1086 18.08 -45.39 -9.46
C GLY A 1086 19.17 -46.33 -9.95
N LEU A 1087 19.48 -46.30 -11.26
CA LEU A 1087 20.50 -47.16 -11.88
C LEU A 1087 21.90 -46.92 -11.34
N LEU A 1088 22.20 -45.74 -10.79
CA LEU A 1088 23.47 -45.43 -10.16
C LEU A 1088 23.59 -45.98 -8.74
N LYS A 1089 22.49 -46.39 -8.07
CA LYS A 1089 22.53 -46.94 -6.72
C LYS A 1089 23.14 -48.35 -6.67
N ASP A 1090 22.99 -49.11 -7.76
CA ASP A 1090 23.42 -50.51 -7.84
C ASP A 1090 24.87 -50.68 -8.34
N ARG A 1091 25.59 -49.57 -8.52
CA ARG A 1091 26.91 -49.51 -9.17
C ARG A 1091 28.05 -49.32 -8.18
N ARG A 1092 29.28 -49.66 -8.59
CA ARG A 1092 30.47 -49.64 -7.71
C ARG A 1092 31.51 -48.59 -8.15
N PRO A 1093 32.22 -47.95 -7.21
CA PRO A 1093 33.32 -47.06 -7.57
C PRO A 1093 34.39 -47.80 -8.39
N GLY A 1094 34.95 -47.13 -9.39
CA GLY A 1094 35.91 -47.71 -10.34
C GLY A 1094 35.28 -48.51 -11.48
N GLU A 1095 33.97 -48.69 -11.51
CA GLU A 1095 33.26 -49.37 -12.62
C GLU A 1095 33.27 -48.48 -13.87
N LEU A 1096 33.82 -49.00 -14.97
CA LEU A 1096 33.72 -48.38 -16.30
C LEU A 1096 32.35 -48.68 -16.88
N ILE A 1097 31.56 -47.64 -17.17
CA ILE A 1097 30.19 -47.76 -17.66
C ILE A 1097 29.99 -47.00 -18.97
N ALA A 1098 29.25 -47.62 -19.90
CA ALA A 1098 28.79 -46.95 -21.11
C ALA A 1098 27.61 -46.01 -20.77
N VAL A 1099 27.69 -44.76 -21.21
CA VAL A 1099 26.68 -43.72 -21.06
C VAL A 1099 26.17 -43.37 -22.45
N GLY A 1100 24.96 -43.80 -22.78
CA GLY A 1100 24.28 -43.42 -24.01
C GLY A 1100 23.56 -42.09 -23.81
N TYR A 1101 23.82 -41.11 -24.67
CA TYR A 1101 23.23 -39.79 -24.58
C TYR A 1101 22.79 -39.26 -25.95
N ILE A 1102 21.90 -38.28 -25.96
CA ILE A 1102 21.49 -37.54 -27.16
C ILE A 1102 22.12 -36.15 -27.09
N ARG A 1103 22.82 -35.77 -28.15
CA ARG A 1103 23.35 -34.43 -28.38
C ARG A 1103 22.91 -33.96 -29.76
N ASP A 1104 22.33 -32.77 -29.84
CA ASP A 1104 21.83 -32.19 -31.09
C ASP A 1104 20.96 -33.14 -31.94
N GLY A 1105 20.13 -33.95 -31.26
CA GLY A 1105 19.23 -34.93 -31.89
C GLY A 1105 19.90 -36.23 -32.37
N ARG A 1106 21.21 -36.41 -32.16
CA ARG A 1106 21.95 -37.64 -32.50
C ARG A 1106 22.27 -38.45 -31.26
N ARG A 1107 22.15 -39.77 -31.36
CA ARG A 1107 22.51 -40.69 -30.28
C ARG A 1107 24.02 -40.96 -30.32
N GLU A 1108 24.69 -40.67 -29.22
CA GLU A 1108 26.11 -40.88 -28.98
C GLU A 1108 26.31 -41.78 -27.75
N GLU A 1109 27.52 -42.31 -27.59
CA GLU A 1109 27.90 -43.12 -26.44
C GLU A 1109 29.29 -42.71 -25.95
N ALA A 1110 29.44 -42.58 -24.63
CA ALA A 1110 30.72 -42.32 -23.98
C ALA A 1110 30.98 -43.38 -22.90
N SER A 1111 32.25 -43.61 -22.58
CA SER A 1111 32.64 -44.45 -21.44
C SER A 1111 33.08 -43.58 -20.28
N ALA A 1112 32.49 -43.78 -19.11
CA ALA A 1112 32.82 -43.05 -17.89
C ALA A 1112 33.23 -44.02 -16.78
N THR A 1113 34.32 -43.73 -16.07
CA THR A 1113 34.69 -44.51 -14.87
C THR A 1113 33.99 -43.88 -13.67
N LEU A 1114 33.04 -44.59 -13.07
CA LEU A 1114 32.28 -44.11 -11.94
C LEU A 1114 33.21 -43.85 -10.74
N GLU A 1115 33.13 -42.67 -10.15
CA GLU A 1115 33.91 -42.34 -8.95
C GLU A 1115 33.08 -42.63 -7.70
N ALA A 1116 33.74 -42.90 -6.57
CA ALA A 1116 33.05 -42.96 -5.28
C ALA A 1116 32.35 -41.63 -5.02
N ARG A 1117 31.10 -41.71 -4.56
CA ARG A 1117 30.31 -40.52 -4.26
C ARG A 1117 30.93 -39.72 -3.13
#